data_AF-A0A510KBP9-F1
#
_entry.id   AF-A0A510KBP9-F1
#
_cell.length_a   1.000
_cell.length_b   1.000
_cell.length_c   1.000
_cell.angle_alpha   90.00
_cell.angle_beta   90.00
_cell.angle_gamma   90.00
#
_symmetry.space_group_name_H-M   'P 1'
#
loop_
_entity.id
_entity.type
_entity.pdbx_description
1 polymer ?
#
loop_
_entity_poly.entity_id
_entity_poly.type
_entity_poly.pdbx_seq_one_letter_code
_entity_poly.pdbx_strand_id
1 'polypeptide(L)'
;MKKTRFSIILASIILNINIFGAKLVYTDKKTKVSDYDVKENLVKYQKNEYRKGKIYYAITDNTTGYDNWKKEVGDEMPRTYLPENWEKIAKHSLKDQEGEDHTTLATKTFLETTGFDAGQVINYGAENEWNMLEGIFSYSTSTPYYSQYLLTDNAWYFGNVINETLLNNYMPRLVTTNTDDRNLLVLAVPNAQKKENNSNAEVLLNDATAKLPLYSDEVAKLFRSQRIMVDAANCFVYGKKDVTNSVLLNESYKGGKISDFSEKCTMSQTDDEVSADALYARSNTIVALGNIYSKTEEENKFGTSFATPRTAGYAALILNKFKGLTYHQIKEILLTTAYRERDRLDNQMGWGIVDIRKALNGPTNLNAGLIEENKFYTGMYDKIFNKKSNDIYFWAEPETDWVWTNDIDSGLSDKPSGTSTYVMALDKDDNSKTGRVTIQNYLSSEENFYKETSKYVPGLRKAGKHKLTITGDLLYGGETQVLEGTLKLTGNIPDSTIVVYEGATLELCGNANKVVLAGGKIEACPSAKYTLVNEDREDIEVNKTKVIDIPKLFYFTQSDKIETKNFKNYDKYNKFLNKHYNHIKSNYNFGKMPKDEFFAGKNQVYAHDYSYKLTGKWDFIDTYEFYKYMKGR
;
A
#
# COMPACT_ATOMS: atom_id res chain seq x y z
N MET A 1 -8.02 -15.21 61.44
CA MET A 1 -8.97 -15.30 60.30
C MET A 1 -8.57 -14.52 59.04
N LYS A 2 -8.04 -13.28 59.09
CA LYS A 2 -7.68 -12.54 57.84
C LYS A 2 -6.53 -13.17 57.02
N LYS A 3 -5.42 -13.63 57.65
CA LYS A 3 -4.30 -14.27 56.93
C LYS A 3 -4.73 -15.55 56.19
N THR A 4 -5.54 -16.42 56.81
CA THR A 4 -5.97 -17.70 56.23
C THR A 4 -6.82 -17.54 54.97
N ARG A 5 -7.70 -16.53 54.90
CA ARG A 5 -8.48 -16.24 53.68
C ARG A 5 -7.61 -15.71 52.53
N PHE A 6 -6.57 -14.93 52.83
CA PHE A 6 -5.66 -14.41 51.80
C PHE A 6 -4.83 -15.53 51.15
N SER A 7 -4.35 -16.50 51.95
CA SER A 7 -3.64 -17.68 51.44
C SER A 7 -4.52 -18.58 50.56
N ILE A 8 -5.80 -18.75 50.89
CA ILE A 8 -6.74 -19.54 50.08
C ILE A 8 -7.00 -18.85 48.73
N ILE A 9 -7.25 -17.54 48.71
CA ILE A 9 -7.48 -16.78 47.47
C ILE A 9 -6.23 -16.81 46.57
N LEU A 10 -5.03 -16.66 47.14
CA LEU A 10 -3.78 -16.74 46.37
C LEU A 10 -3.54 -18.14 45.79
N ALA A 11 -3.86 -19.20 46.55
CA ALA A 11 -3.80 -20.57 46.07
C ALA A 11 -4.83 -20.84 44.94
N SER A 12 -6.04 -20.28 45.04
CA SER A 12 -7.05 -20.37 43.97
C SER A 12 -6.64 -19.63 42.69
N ILE A 13 -5.93 -18.50 42.81
CA ILE A 13 -5.38 -17.78 41.64
C ILE A 13 -4.26 -18.60 40.99
N ILE A 14 -3.36 -19.20 41.78
CA ILE A 14 -2.25 -20.02 41.27
C ILE A 14 -2.75 -21.33 40.62
N LEU A 15 -3.83 -21.95 41.12
CA LEU A 15 -4.44 -23.13 40.48
C LEU A 15 -5.15 -22.80 39.16
N ASN A 16 -5.81 -21.64 39.05
CA ASN A 16 -6.54 -21.27 37.83
C ASN A 16 -5.64 -20.87 36.64
N ILE A 17 -4.38 -20.52 36.87
CA ILE A 17 -3.41 -20.21 35.81
C ILE A 17 -3.05 -21.46 34.95
N ASN A 18 -3.40 -22.68 35.38
CA ASN A 18 -2.94 -23.92 34.77
C ASN A 18 -4.01 -24.81 34.09
N ILE A 19 -5.26 -24.36 33.89
CA ILE A 19 -6.35 -25.24 33.40
C ILE A 19 -7.00 -24.82 32.06
N PHE A 20 -6.72 -23.63 31.52
CA PHE A 20 -7.08 -23.26 30.13
C PHE A 20 -5.91 -22.71 29.29
N GLY A 21 -4.68 -23.04 29.67
CA GLY A 21 -3.54 -22.92 28.76
C GLY A 21 -3.37 -24.22 27.97
N ALA A 22 -3.43 -24.15 26.63
CA ALA A 22 -3.05 -25.27 25.78
C ALA A 22 -1.59 -25.67 26.10
N LYS A 23 -1.41 -26.82 26.76
CA LYS A 23 -0.10 -27.25 27.23
C LYS A 23 0.71 -27.82 26.05
N LEU A 24 1.49 -26.94 25.41
CA LEU A 24 2.42 -27.28 24.34
C LEU A 24 3.27 -28.52 24.68
N VAL A 25 2.97 -29.64 24.01
CA VAL A 25 3.83 -30.81 23.97
C VAL A 25 4.83 -30.60 22.84
N TYR A 26 5.96 -29.99 23.17
CA TYR A 26 7.10 -29.95 22.25
C TYR A 26 7.54 -31.38 21.93
N THR A 27 7.76 -31.68 20.65
CA THR A 27 8.29 -32.98 20.21
C THR A 27 9.63 -32.78 19.53
N ASP A 28 10.64 -33.51 19.99
CA ASP A 28 12.00 -33.50 19.42
C ASP A 28 12.09 -34.31 18.11
N LYS A 29 10.98 -34.91 17.67
CA LYS A 29 10.91 -35.68 16.42
C LYS A 29 10.89 -34.73 15.23
N LYS A 30 11.97 -34.75 14.43
CA LYS A 30 11.99 -34.12 13.11
C LYS A 30 10.80 -34.57 12.27
N THR A 31 9.93 -33.64 11.90
CA THR A 31 8.89 -33.85 10.88
C THR A 31 9.57 -34.21 9.56
N LYS A 32 9.08 -35.24 8.85
CA LYS A 32 9.51 -35.46 7.47
C LYS A 32 8.97 -34.31 6.62
N VAL A 33 9.88 -33.50 6.08
CA VAL A 33 9.56 -32.55 5.01
C VAL A 33 9.14 -33.37 3.79
N SER A 34 8.13 -32.90 3.04
CA SER A 34 7.75 -33.51 1.77
C SER A 34 8.91 -33.41 0.79
N ASP A 35 9.20 -34.50 0.04
CA ASP A 35 10.25 -34.54 -1.00
C ASP A 35 9.91 -33.70 -2.26
N TYR A 36 9.12 -32.63 -2.11
CA TYR A 36 9.02 -31.60 -3.13
C TYR A 36 10.38 -30.91 -3.26
N ASP A 37 10.94 -31.01 -4.46
CA ASP A 37 12.33 -30.74 -4.81
C ASP A 37 12.65 -29.23 -4.80
N VAL A 38 12.69 -28.61 -3.61
CA VAL A 38 13.03 -27.19 -3.39
C VAL A 38 14.52 -26.96 -3.65
N LYS A 39 14.90 -26.99 -4.92
CA LYS A 39 16.25 -26.71 -5.42
C LYS A 39 16.65 -25.24 -5.26
N GLU A 40 17.09 -24.88 -4.06
CA GLU A 40 18.01 -23.76 -3.74
C GLU A 40 17.86 -22.44 -4.55
N ASN A 41 16.63 -22.03 -4.84
CA ASN A 41 16.33 -20.77 -5.53
C ASN A 41 15.09 -20.08 -4.91
N LEU A 42 14.97 -20.13 -3.58
CA LEU A 42 13.99 -19.34 -2.84
C LEU A 42 14.30 -17.84 -3.02
N VAL A 43 13.49 -17.18 -3.86
CA VAL A 43 13.47 -15.73 -4.15
C VAL A 43 14.84 -15.13 -4.54
N LYS A 44 15.19 -15.24 -5.83
CA LYS A 44 16.15 -14.32 -6.44
C LYS A 44 15.48 -12.98 -6.73
N TYR A 45 15.91 -11.92 -6.06
CA TYR A 45 15.63 -10.53 -6.46
C TYR A 45 16.15 -10.31 -7.89
N GLN A 46 15.27 -10.37 -8.88
CA GLN A 46 15.64 -10.01 -10.25
C GLN A 46 15.58 -8.50 -10.40
N LYS A 47 16.74 -7.86 -10.58
CA LYS A 47 16.88 -6.40 -10.70
C LYS A 47 16.48 -5.92 -12.11
N ASN A 48 15.30 -6.31 -12.57
CA ASN A 48 14.73 -5.85 -13.82
C ASN A 48 13.96 -4.54 -13.55
N GLU A 49 14.18 -3.53 -14.37
CA GLU A 49 13.32 -2.35 -14.40
C GLU A 49 12.00 -2.75 -15.04
N TYR A 50 10.95 -2.87 -14.22
CA TYR A 50 9.62 -3.19 -14.70
C TYR A 50 9.11 -2.12 -15.66
N ARG A 51 8.70 -2.54 -16.86
CA ARG A 51 7.96 -1.70 -17.81
C ARG A 51 6.54 -2.24 -17.90
N LYS A 52 5.57 -1.39 -17.55
CA LYS A 52 4.14 -1.71 -17.59
C LYS A 52 3.77 -2.13 -19.01
N GLY A 53 3.21 -3.32 -19.16
CA GLY A 53 2.85 -3.91 -20.45
C GLY A 53 1.46 -3.49 -20.90
N LYS A 54 0.79 -4.37 -21.65
CA LYS A 54 -0.62 -4.18 -21.96
C LYS A 54 -1.45 -4.45 -20.71
N ILE A 55 -2.14 -3.42 -20.22
CA ILE A 55 -3.07 -3.52 -19.10
C ILE A 55 -4.29 -4.33 -19.54
N TYR A 56 -4.68 -5.32 -18.73
CA TYR A 56 -5.90 -6.08 -18.88
C TYR A 56 -6.90 -5.77 -17.76
N TYR A 57 -8.19 -5.82 -18.08
CA TYR A 57 -9.28 -5.76 -17.11
C TYR A 57 -9.96 -7.12 -17.13
N ALA A 58 -9.73 -7.93 -16.10
CA ALA A 58 -10.18 -9.30 -16.05
C ALA A 58 -11.30 -9.45 -15.02
N ILE A 59 -12.45 -9.93 -15.46
CA ILE A 59 -13.57 -10.29 -14.59
C ILE A 59 -13.64 -11.80 -14.54
N THR A 60 -13.82 -12.35 -13.35
CA THR A 60 -14.12 -13.76 -13.15
C THR A 60 -15.05 -13.97 -11.98
N ASP A 61 -15.80 -15.04 -12.11
CA ASP A 61 -16.91 -15.46 -11.29
C ASP A 61 -16.98 -17.00 -11.27
N ASN A 62 -15.87 -17.64 -11.66
CA ASN A 62 -15.67 -19.09 -11.78
C ASN A 62 -16.67 -19.84 -12.69
N THR A 63 -17.43 -19.12 -13.53
CA THR A 63 -18.24 -19.69 -14.62
C THR A 63 -17.76 -19.19 -15.98
N THR A 64 -18.14 -19.92 -17.03
CA THR A 64 -17.94 -19.58 -18.44
C THR A 64 -19.18 -18.98 -19.11
N GLY A 65 -20.30 -18.88 -18.38
CA GLY A 65 -21.60 -18.51 -18.91
C GLY A 65 -21.72 -17.02 -19.25
N TYR A 66 -22.13 -16.74 -20.48
CA TYR A 66 -22.64 -15.43 -20.92
C TYR A 66 -24.05 -15.57 -21.51
N ASP A 67 -24.87 -16.36 -20.81
CA ASP A 67 -26.31 -16.45 -21.04
C ASP A 67 -26.92 -15.04 -21.07
N ASN A 68 -27.96 -14.84 -21.88
CA ASN A 68 -28.70 -13.57 -22.00
C ASN A 68 -27.88 -12.28 -22.28
N TRP A 69 -26.56 -12.35 -22.53
CA TRP A 69 -25.67 -11.21 -22.71
C TRP A 69 -26.21 -10.13 -23.65
N LYS A 70 -26.79 -10.56 -24.79
CA LYS A 70 -27.39 -9.65 -25.78
C LYS A 70 -28.59 -8.86 -25.24
N LYS A 71 -29.36 -9.42 -24.30
CA LYS A 71 -30.48 -8.75 -23.61
C LYS A 71 -29.95 -7.82 -22.52
N GLU A 72 -28.94 -8.26 -21.76
CA GLU A 72 -28.40 -7.51 -20.62
C GLU A 72 -27.49 -6.34 -21.01
N VAL A 73 -26.56 -6.57 -21.94
CA VAL A 73 -25.48 -5.65 -22.30
C VAL A 73 -25.61 -5.18 -23.76
N GLY A 74 -25.52 -6.09 -24.73
CA GLY A 74 -25.59 -5.76 -26.16
C GLY A 74 -24.87 -6.77 -27.05
N ASP A 75 -24.57 -6.37 -28.29
CA ASP A 75 -24.01 -7.27 -29.31
C ASP A 75 -22.50 -7.55 -29.17
N GLU A 76 -21.74 -6.66 -28.55
CA GLU A 76 -20.30 -6.85 -28.35
C GLU A 76 -20.03 -7.74 -27.12
N MET A 77 -19.23 -8.79 -27.30
CA MET A 77 -18.85 -9.75 -26.26
C MET A 77 -17.45 -9.45 -25.69
N PRO A 78 -17.20 -9.75 -24.40
CA PRO A 78 -15.86 -9.69 -23.82
C PRO A 78 -14.98 -10.82 -24.36
N ARG A 79 -13.66 -10.68 -24.23
CA ARG A 79 -12.71 -11.69 -24.70
C ARG A 79 -12.55 -12.79 -23.65
N THR A 80 -12.86 -14.04 -23.97
CA THR A 80 -12.55 -15.15 -23.07
C THR A 80 -11.06 -15.51 -23.14
N TYR A 81 -10.41 -15.63 -21.98
CA TYR A 81 -9.04 -16.13 -21.85
C TYR A 81 -9.02 -17.39 -20.97
N LEU A 82 -8.52 -18.48 -21.55
CA LEU A 82 -8.26 -19.75 -20.88
C LEU A 82 -6.77 -20.10 -21.07
N PRO A 83 -5.98 -20.24 -19.99
CA PRO A 83 -4.59 -20.70 -20.10
C PRO A 83 -4.44 -22.06 -20.79
N GLU A 84 -3.32 -22.33 -21.47
CA GLU A 84 -3.05 -23.59 -22.22
C GLU A 84 -3.10 -24.89 -21.38
N ASN A 85 -3.23 -24.79 -20.06
CA ASN A 85 -3.45 -25.94 -19.17
C ASN A 85 -4.56 -25.67 -18.14
N TRP A 86 -5.55 -24.81 -18.45
CA TRP A 86 -6.59 -24.37 -17.51
C TRP A 86 -7.28 -25.54 -16.77
N GLU A 87 -7.63 -26.61 -17.49
CA GLU A 87 -8.23 -27.85 -16.96
C GLU A 87 -7.40 -28.53 -15.86
N LYS A 88 -6.08 -28.34 -15.85
CA LYS A 88 -5.14 -28.94 -14.87
C LYS A 88 -4.80 -28.00 -13.72
N ILE A 89 -5.02 -26.69 -13.88
CA ILE A 89 -4.64 -25.65 -12.91
C ILE A 89 -5.85 -25.01 -12.22
N ALA A 90 -7.05 -25.21 -12.75
CA ALA A 90 -8.30 -24.85 -12.09
C ALA A 90 -8.55 -25.80 -10.92
N LYS A 91 -8.84 -25.23 -9.74
CA LYS A 91 -9.11 -25.99 -8.50
C LYS A 91 -10.47 -26.69 -8.54
N HIS A 92 -11.37 -26.18 -9.37
CA HIS A 92 -12.70 -26.69 -9.62
C HIS A 92 -12.90 -26.71 -11.14
N SER A 93 -13.69 -27.65 -11.65
CA SER A 93 -14.21 -27.55 -13.02
C SER A 93 -15.03 -26.26 -13.13
N LEU A 94 -14.80 -25.47 -14.18
CA LEU A 94 -15.73 -24.40 -14.55
C LEU A 94 -17.12 -25.02 -14.67
N LYS A 95 -18.09 -24.46 -13.95
CA LYS A 95 -19.48 -24.89 -14.10
C LYS A 95 -20.06 -24.17 -15.30
N ASP A 96 -20.53 -24.94 -16.28
CA ASP A 96 -21.60 -24.45 -17.15
C ASP A 96 -22.86 -24.38 -16.29
N GLN A 97 -23.14 -23.19 -15.73
CA GLN A 97 -24.41 -22.89 -15.10
C GLN A 97 -25.35 -22.31 -16.15
N GLU A 98 -25.86 -23.18 -17.04
CA GLU A 98 -27.00 -22.84 -17.90
C GLU A 98 -28.13 -22.29 -17.01
N GLY A 99 -28.52 -21.03 -17.25
CA GLY A 99 -29.62 -20.37 -16.55
C GLY A 99 -29.26 -19.45 -15.37
N GLU A 100 -27.97 -19.31 -14.99
CA GLU A 100 -27.55 -18.27 -14.02
C GLU A 100 -26.73 -17.17 -14.70
N ASP A 101 -27.41 -16.05 -15.02
CA ASP A 101 -26.91 -14.83 -15.71
C ASP A 101 -25.85 -14.03 -14.89
N HIS A 102 -25.22 -14.66 -13.90
CA HIS A 102 -24.47 -13.99 -12.85
C HIS A 102 -23.12 -13.43 -13.35
N THR A 103 -22.38 -14.18 -14.18
CA THR A 103 -21.12 -13.71 -14.79
C THR A 103 -21.37 -12.59 -15.81
N THR A 104 -22.47 -12.62 -16.56
CA THR A 104 -22.98 -11.49 -17.36
C THR A 104 -23.22 -10.27 -16.48
N LEU A 105 -24.01 -10.39 -15.40
CA LEU A 105 -24.34 -9.27 -14.52
C LEU A 105 -23.13 -8.70 -13.78
N ALA A 106 -22.17 -9.53 -13.39
CA ALA A 106 -20.88 -9.10 -12.83
C ALA A 106 -20.07 -8.30 -13.85
N THR A 107 -19.93 -8.80 -15.07
CA THR A 107 -19.20 -8.13 -16.16
C THR A 107 -19.91 -6.82 -16.57
N LYS A 108 -21.23 -6.86 -16.73
CA LYS A 108 -22.11 -5.69 -16.95
C LYS A 108 -21.90 -4.64 -15.88
N THR A 109 -21.79 -5.02 -14.61
CA THR A 109 -21.55 -4.08 -13.51
C THR A 109 -20.22 -3.33 -13.68
N PHE A 110 -19.15 -4.00 -14.13
CA PHE A 110 -17.90 -3.32 -14.50
C PHE A 110 -18.09 -2.36 -15.69
N LEU A 111 -18.79 -2.79 -16.74
CA LEU A 111 -19.02 -1.98 -17.94
C LEU A 111 -19.88 -0.74 -17.63
N GLU A 112 -20.99 -0.88 -16.89
CA GLU A 112 -21.82 0.25 -16.45
C GLU A 112 -21.07 1.20 -15.52
N THR A 113 -20.10 0.70 -14.74
CA THR A 113 -19.25 1.53 -13.87
C THR A 113 -18.20 2.33 -14.67
N THR A 114 -17.66 1.75 -15.74
CA THR A 114 -16.52 2.31 -16.48
C THR A 114 -16.87 3.06 -17.75
N GLY A 115 -18.01 2.73 -18.37
CA GLY A 115 -18.37 3.16 -19.72
C GLY A 115 -17.46 2.56 -20.81
N PHE A 116 -16.80 1.42 -20.54
CA PHE A 116 -15.92 0.75 -21.50
C PHE A 116 -16.69 -0.15 -22.48
N ASP A 117 -16.07 -0.43 -23.62
CA ASP A 117 -16.54 -1.42 -24.59
C ASP A 117 -16.23 -2.84 -24.09
N ALA A 118 -17.11 -3.80 -24.40
CA ALA A 118 -16.97 -5.18 -23.89
C ALA A 118 -15.65 -5.84 -24.30
N GLY A 119 -15.16 -5.59 -25.52
CA GLY A 119 -13.90 -6.10 -26.05
C GLY A 119 -12.65 -5.54 -25.39
N GLN A 120 -12.76 -4.60 -24.45
CA GLN A 120 -11.69 -4.17 -23.53
C GLN A 120 -11.55 -5.08 -22.31
N VAL A 121 -12.59 -5.84 -21.98
CA VAL A 121 -12.67 -6.73 -20.82
C VAL A 121 -12.32 -8.17 -21.22
N ILE A 122 -11.67 -8.88 -20.30
CA ILE A 122 -11.38 -10.31 -20.39
C ILE A 122 -12.24 -11.08 -19.40
N ASN A 123 -12.94 -12.13 -19.86
CA ASN A 123 -13.41 -13.19 -18.97
C ASN A 123 -12.25 -14.14 -18.67
N TYR A 124 -11.88 -14.30 -17.41
CA TYR A 124 -10.76 -15.14 -16.98
C TYR A 124 -11.25 -16.44 -16.34
N GLY A 125 -11.35 -17.50 -17.13
CA GLY A 125 -11.93 -18.79 -16.70
C GLY A 125 -11.01 -19.67 -15.85
N ALA A 126 -10.32 -19.14 -14.83
CA ALA A 126 -9.51 -19.95 -13.92
C ALA A 126 -9.31 -19.35 -12.52
N GLU A 127 -9.53 -20.17 -11.48
CA GLU A 127 -9.19 -19.87 -10.07
C GLU A 127 -7.67 -19.92 -9.77
N ASN A 128 -6.81 -19.45 -10.69
CA ASN A 128 -5.37 -19.56 -10.52
C ASN A 128 -4.64 -18.23 -10.68
N GLU A 129 -4.13 -17.74 -9.53
CA GLU A 129 -3.39 -16.49 -9.39
C GLU A 129 -1.93 -16.58 -9.89
N TRP A 130 -1.43 -17.77 -10.23
CA TRP A 130 0.01 -17.98 -10.52
C TRP A 130 0.40 -17.60 -11.95
N ASN A 131 -0.55 -17.64 -12.90
CA ASN A 131 -0.34 -17.37 -14.32
C ASN A 131 -1.21 -16.21 -14.86
N MET A 132 -1.49 -15.24 -13.99
CA MET A 132 -2.31 -14.08 -14.35
C MET A 132 -1.61 -13.20 -15.39
N LEU A 133 -2.41 -12.67 -16.33
CA LEU A 133 -2.01 -11.52 -17.15
C LEU A 133 -1.75 -10.30 -16.24
N GLU A 134 -1.17 -9.23 -16.79
CA GLU A 134 -0.94 -7.97 -16.07
C GLU A 134 -2.21 -7.10 -16.07
N GLY A 135 -2.73 -6.70 -14.91
CA GLY A 135 -3.99 -5.96 -14.91
C GLY A 135 -4.69 -5.73 -13.58
N ILE A 136 -5.97 -5.35 -13.70
CA ILE A 136 -6.93 -5.29 -12.59
C ILE A 136 -7.84 -6.50 -12.73
N PHE A 137 -7.90 -7.32 -11.68
CA PHE A 137 -8.67 -8.56 -11.66
C PHE A 137 -9.78 -8.50 -10.62
N SER A 138 -11.01 -8.75 -11.04
CA SER A 138 -12.18 -8.90 -10.18
C SER A 138 -12.51 -10.37 -10.02
N TYR A 139 -12.45 -10.88 -8.79
CA TYR A 139 -12.96 -12.20 -8.42
C TYR A 139 -14.27 -12.01 -7.65
N SER A 140 -15.37 -12.06 -8.39
CA SER A 140 -16.74 -11.85 -7.89
C SER A 140 -17.21 -12.99 -7.00
N THR A 141 -16.64 -14.18 -7.16
CA THR A 141 -16.78 -15.32 -6.25
C THR A 141 -15.71 -15.32 -5.16
N SER A 142 -16.14 -15.39 -3.90
CA SER A 142 -15.34 -15.96 -2.83
C SER A 142 -15.88 -17.33 -2.47
N THR A 143 -15.12 -18.41 -2.68
CA THR A 143 -15.37 -19.60 -1.88
C THR A 143 -14.84 -19.33 -0.45
N PRO A 144 -15.45 -19.87 0.61
CA PRO A 144 -14.79 -19.92 1.91
C PRO A 144 -13.61 -20.90 1.77
N TYR A 145 -12.43 -20.33 1.48
CA TYR A 145 -11.31 -21.02 0.82
C TYR A 145 -10.45 -21.88 1.77
N TYR A 146 -10.81 -22.02 3.05
CA TYR A 146 -10.48 -23.21 3.84
C TYR A 146 -11.50 -23.50 4.95
N SER A 147 -11.37 -24.68 5.53
CA SER A 147 -12.36 -25.28 6.41
C SER A 147 -12.14 -24.84 7.87
N GLN A 148 -13.24 -24.60 8.59
CA GLN A 148 -13.23 -24.07 9.96
C GLN A 148 -12.73 -25.11 11.01
N TYR A 149 -12.44 -26.33 10.55
CA TYR A 149 -11.78 -27.43 11.26
C TYR A 149 -10.42 -27.04 11.86
N LEU A 150 -9.72 -26.05 11.30
CA LEU A 150 -8.45 -25.53 11.85
C LEU A 150 -8.56 -24.87 13.23
N LEU A 151 -9.79 -24.62 13.73
CA LEU A 151 -10.05 -24.18 15.11
C LEU A 151 -10.85 -25.21 15.93
N THR A 152 -11.01 -26.43 15.43
CA THR A 152 -11.59 -27.55 16.18
C THR A 152 -10.49 -28.40 16.84
N ASP A 153 -10.87 -29.31 17.74
CA ASP A 153 -9.94 -30.26 18.38
C ASP A 153 -9.16 -31.15 17.38
N ASN A 154 -9.58 -31.19 16.11
CA ASN A 154 -8.92 -31.92 15.02
C ASN A 154 -7.85 -31.09 14.27
N ALA A 155 -7.58 -29.84 14.68
CA ALA A 155 -6.65 -28.95 14.00
C ALA A 155 -5.20 -29.48 14.00
N TRP A 156 -4.54 -29.39 12.85
CA TRP A 156 -3.12 -29.75 12.73
C TRP A 156 -2.23 -28.59 13.20
N TYR A 157 -1.60 -28.76 14.36
CA TYR A 157 -0.68 -27.78 14.92
C TYR A 157 0.71 -27.88 14.26
N PHE A 158 1.09 -26.86 13.51
CA PHE A 158 2.42 -26.74 12.90
C PHE A 158 3.28 -25.77 13.73
N GLY A 159 4.50 -26.18 14.09
CA GLY A 159 5.42 -25.38 14.92
C GLY A 159 6.08 -24.22 14.16
N ASN A 160 7.29 -23.83 14.61
CA ASN A 160 8.06 -22.66 14.12
C ASN A 160 8.51 -22.69 12.64
N VAL A 161 7.91 -23.53 11.79
CA VAL A 161 8.16 -23.57 10.34
C VAL A 161 7.00 -22.85 9.65
N ILE A 162 7.31 -21.76 8.94
CA ILE A 162 6.36 -21.15 8.00
C ILE A 162 6.06 -22.20 6.94
N ASN A 163 4.89 -22.83 7.04
CA ASN A 163 4.49 -23.88 6.12
C ASN A 163 3.94 -23.23 4.85
N GLU A 164 4.70 -23.30 3.75
CA GLU A 164 4.33 -22.72 2.45
C GLU A 164 2.94 -23.17 1.98
N THR A 165 2.48 -24.36 2.39
CA THR A 165 1.14 -24.88 2.13
C THR A 165 0.00 -24.05 2.73
N LEU A 166 0.22 -23.32 3.84
CA LEU A 166 -0.78 -22.40 4.42
C LEU A 166 -0.85 -21.05 3.68
N LEU A 167 0.18 -20.72 2.90
CA LEU A 167 0.30 -19.47 2.12
C LEU A 167 -0.07 -19.65 0.63
N ASN A 168 -0.06 -20.90 0.15
CA ASN A 168 -0.18 -21.28 -1.27
C ASN A 168 -1.48 -20.80 -1.97
N ASN A 169 -2.53 -20.48 -1.20
CA ASN A 169 -3.82 -20.01 -1.71
C ASN A 169 -3.98 -18.48 -1.74
N TYR A 170 -3.00 -17.69 -1.27
CA TYR A 170 -3.20 -16.26 -1.01
C TYR A 170 -2.09 -15.33 -1.51
N MET A 171 -1.03 -15.87 -2.10
CA MET A 171 0.21 -15.14 -2.38
C MET A 171 0.76 -15.49 -3.78
N PRO A 172 0.42 -14.72 -4.84
CA PRO A 172 1.03 -14.88 -6.18
C PRO A 172 2.57 -14.81 -6.14
N ARG A 173 3.10 -14.12 -5.12
CA ARG A 173 4.51 -13.81 -4.86
C ARG A 173 5.34 -14.96 -4.31
N LEU A 174 4.74 -16.00 -3.72
CA LEU A 174 5.49 -17.14 -3.19
C LEU A 174 5.78 -18.20 -4.26
N VAL A 175 5.06 -18.14 -5.38
CA VAL A 175 5.15 -19.14 -6.47
C VAL A 175 5.80 -18.55 -7.74
N THR A 176 6.02 -17.22 -7.79
CA THR A 176 6.61 -16.55 -8.96
C THR A 176 7.95 -15.89 -8.64
N THR A 177 8.86 -15.89 -9.61
CA THR A 177 10.19 -15.27 -9.51
C THR A 177 10.19 -13.74 -9.70
N ASN A 178 9.01 -13.14 -9.85
CA ASN A 178 8.85 -11.72 -10.17
C ASN A 178 7.98 -11.03 -9.10
N THR A 179 8.60 -10.08 -8.41
CA THR A 179 8.03 -9.29 -7.31
C THR A 179 7.48 -7.94 -7.74
N ASP A 180 7.33 -7.68 -9.05
CA ASP A 180 6.88 -6.38 -9.58
C ASP A 180 5.39 -6.13 -9.26
N ASP A 181 4.96 -4.86 -9.32
CA ASP A 181 3.55 -4.51 -9.12
C ASP A 181 2.75 -4.71 -10.41
N ARG A 182 2.44 -5.98 -10.71
CA ARG A 182 1.83 -6.39 -11.99
C ARG A 182 0.31 -6.49 -11.94
N ASN A 183 -0.28 -6.64 -10.75
CA ASN A 183 -1.70 -6.95 -10.59
C ASN A 183 -2.33 -6.29 -9.36
N LEU A 184 -3.53 -5.75 -9.55
CA LEU A 184 -4.49 -5.47 -8.47
C LEU A 184 -5.50 -6.60 -8.39
N LEU A 185 -5.60 -7.26 -7.23
CA LEU A 185 -6.64 -8.25 -6.94
C LEU A 185 -7.79 -7.56 -6.20
N VAL A 186 -8.97 -7.53 -6.80
CA VAL A 186 -10.22 -7.05 -6.20
C VAL A 186 -11.09 -8.28 -5.95
N LEU A 187 -11.32 -8.61 -4.68
CA LEU A 187 -11.86 -9.90 -4.25
C LEU A 187 -13.15 -9.68 -3.46
N ALA A 188 -14.19 -10.45 -3.74
CA ALA A 188 -15.38 -10.45 -2.90
C ALA A 188 -15.07 -10.89 -1.47
N VAL A 189 -15.69 -10.23 -0.49
CA VAL A 189 -15.94 -10.81 0.83
C VAL A 189 -17.05 -11.85 0.69
N PRO A 190 -17.04 -12.98 1.43
CA PRO A 190 -18.15 -13.92 1.47
C PRO A 190 -19.50 -13.24 1.63
N ASN A 191 -20.53 -13.77 0.96
CA ASN A 191 -21.90 -13.37 1.25
C ASN A 191 -22.27 -13.78 2.69
N ALA A 192 -23.20 -13.03 3.27
CA ALA A 192 -23.87 -13.43 4.50
C ALA A 192 -24.55 -14.80 4.33
N GLN A 193 -24.75 -15.51 5.44
CA GLN A 193 -25.42 -16.82 5.43
C GLN A 193 -26.68 -16.76 6.28
N LYS A 194 -27.79 -17.32 5.78
CA LYS A 194 -29.00 -17.50 6.58
C LYS A 194 -28.70 -18.30 7.85
N LYS A 195 -29.25 -17.89 8.99
CA LYS A 195 -29.11 -18.64 10.24
C LYS A 195 -29.86 -19.97 10.14
N GLU A 196 -29.15 -21.06 10.33
CA GLU A 196 -29.72 -22.41 10.36
C GLU A 196 -29.78 -22.94 11.80
N ASN A 197 -30.63 -23.95 12.05
CA ASN A 197 -30.69 -24.68 13.33
C ASN A 197 -30.80 -23.80 14.60
N ASN A 198 -31.48 -22.66 14.51
CA ASN A 198 -31.56 -21.61 15.57
C ASN A 198 -30.20 -21.02 15.96
N SER A 199 -29.27 -20.88 15.00
CA SER A 199 -27.96 -20.26 15.20
C SER A 199 -28.05 -18.89 15.88
N ASN A 200 -27.20 -18.70 16.89
CA ASN A 200 -26.95 -17.41 17.53
C ASN A 200 -25.70 -16.70 16.97
N ALA A 201 -25.17 -17.14 15.81
CA ALA A 201 -24.02 -16.52 15.19
C ALA A 201 -24.34 -15.08 14.74
N GLU A 202 -23.46 -14.17 15.09
CA GLU A 202 -23.48 -12.77 14.67
C GLU A 202 -22.69 -12.61 13.37
N VAL A 203 -21.55 -13.32 13.25
CA VAL A 203 -20.53 -13.13 12.23
C VAL A 203 -19.91 -14.46 11.76
N LEU A 204 -19.55 -14.53 10.49
CA LEU A 204 -18.78 -15.61 9.89
C LEU A 204 -17.29 -15.42 10.18
N LEU A 205 -16.61 -16.49 10.60
CA LEU A 205 -15.16 -16.47 10.73
C LEU A 205 -14.50 -16.37 9.35
N ASN A 206 -13.89 -15.22 9.03
CA ASN A 206 -13.16 -15.05 7.79
C ASN A 206 -11.70 -15.54 7.87
N ASP A 207 -11.11 -15.85 6.70
CA ASP A 207 -9.77 -16.43 6.59
C ASP A 207 -8.66 -15.57 7.22
N ALA A 208 -8.72 -14.25 7.04
CA ALA A 208 -7.75 -13.33 7.62
C ALA A 208 -7.80 -13.37 9.16
N THR A 209 -8.99 -13.49 9.73
CA THR A 209 -9.20 -13.57 11.19
C THR A 209 -8.68 -14.87 11.77
N ALA A 210 -8.91 -15.98 11.07
CA ALA A 210 -8.39 -17.30 11.47
C ALA A 210 -6.86 -17.41 11.35
N LYS A 211 -6.25 -16.75 10.34
CA LYS A 211 -4.86 -17.01 9.93
C LYS A 211 -3.85 -15.92 10.29
N LEU A 212 -4.21 -14.63 10.23
CA LEU A 212 -3.25 -13.55 10.53
C LEU A 212 -2.63 -13.64 11.94
N PRO A 213 -3.33 -14.09 13.00
CA PRO A 213 -2.73 -14.32 14.32
C PRO A 213 -1.65 -15.41 14.36
N LEU A 214 -1.55 -16.26 13.32
CA LEU A 214 -0.53 -17.30 13.19
C LEU A 214 0.74 -16.81 12.47
N TYR A 215 0.75 -15.55 12.01
CA TYR A 215 1.79 -14.98 11.17
C TYR A 215 2.42 -13.71 11.81
N SER A 216 3.56 -13.29 11.28
CA SER A 216 4.17 -12.01 11.64
C SER A 216 3.50 -10.83 10.94
N ASP A 217 3.66 -9.63 11.49
CA ASP A 217 3.14 -8.38 10.90
C ASP A 217 3.59 -8.18 9.45
N GLU A 218 4.79 -8.63 9.10
CA GLU A 218 5.34 -8.53 7.75
C GLU A 218 4.63 -9.44 6.75
N VAL A 219 4.23 -10.64 7.16
CA VAL A 219 3.38 -11.52 6.34
C VAL A 219 1.97 -10.94 6.21
N ALA A 220 1.43 -10.31 7.27
CA ALA A 220 0.13 -9.63 7.20
C ALA A 220 0.13 -8.44 6.23
N LYS A 221 1.19 -7.61 6.24
CA LYS A 221 1.42 -6.52 5.26
C LYS A 221 1.58 -7.08 3.84
N LEU A 222 2.38 -8.12 3.67
CA LEU A 222 2.62 -8.75 2.36
C LEU A 222 1.32 -9.34 1.77
N PHE A 223 0.55 -10.10 2.55
CA PHE A 223 -0.74 -10.69 2.17
C PHE A 223 -1.68 -9.67 1.52
N ARG A 224 -1.83 -8.51 2.15
CA ARG A 224 -2.77 -7.47 1.72
C ARG A 224 -2.21 -6.49 0.68
N SER A 225 -0.89 -6.47 0.45
CA SER A 225 -0.24 -5.50 -0.45
C SER A 225 -0.88 -5.43 -1.85
N GLN A 226 -1.25 -6.56 -2.45
CA GLN A 226 -1.86 -6.63 -3.79
C GLN A 226 -3.39 -6.80 -3.79
N ARG A 227 -4.06 -6.72 -2.63
CA ARG A 227 -5.47 -7.11 -2.47
C ARG A 227 -6.34 -5.97 -1.96
N ILE A 228 -7.53 -5.85 -2.55
CA ILE A 228 -8.69 -5.16 -1.97
C ILE A 228 -9.77 -6.22 -1.77
N MET A 229 -10.31 -6.32 -0.56
CA MET A 229 -11.51 -7.11 -0.29
C MET A 229 -12.74 -6.20 -0.33
N VAL A 230 -13.85 -6.69 -0.87
CA VAL A 230 -15.04 -5.88 -1.14
C VAL A 230 -16.28 -6.50 -0.52
N ASP A 231 -16.87 -5.81 0.46
CA ASP A 231 -18.25 -6.05 0.91
C ASP A 231 -19.21 -5.09 0.19
N ALA A 232 -20.51 -5.29 0.33
CA ALA A 232 -21.55 -4.62 -0.43
C ALA A 232 -22.50 -3.81 0.46
N ALA A 233 -22.84 -2.61 0.01
CA ALA A 233 -23.97 -1.83 0.50
C ALA A 233 -25.18 -2.01 -0.42
N ASN A 234 -26.35 -2.27 0.17
CA ASN A 234 -27.63 -2.45 -0.51
C ASN A 234 -28.52 -1.23 -0.28
N CYS A 235 -29.10 -0.65 -1.33
CA CYS A 235 -30.03 0.48 -1.23
C CYS A 235 -31.48 0.11 -1.57
N PHE A 236 -31.79 -1.18 -1.80
CA PHE A 236 -33.14 -1.64 -2.22
C PHE A 236 -33.72 -2.75 -1.35
N VAL A 237 -32.88 -3.60 -0.75
CA VAL A 237 -33.31 -4.56 0.28
C VAL A 237 -32.54 -4.24 1.55
N TYR A 238 -33.27 -3.87 2.61
CA TYR A 238 -32.66 -3.30 3.81
C TYR A 238 -32.20 -4.39 4.77
N GLY A 239 -30.89 -4.43 4.98
CA GLY A 239 -30.21 -5.21 6.00
C GLY A 239 -30.16 -4.51 7.36
N LYS A 240 -29.39 -5.13 8.27
CA LYS A 240 -29.35 -4.83 9.71
C LYS A 240 -28.67 -3.50 10.06
N LYS A 241 -27.58 -3.14 9.38
CA LYS A 241 -26.82 -1.91 9.65
C LYS A 241 -27.14 -0.85 8.62
N ASP A 242 -27.64 0.30 9.08
CA ASP A 242 -27.76 1.50 8.27
C ASP A 242 -26.36 2.05 7.93
N VAL A 243 -26.14 2.36 6.65
CA VAL A 243 -24.93 3.01 6.14
C VAL A 243 -25.30 4.14 5.16
N THR A 244 -26.53 4.66 5.26
CA THR A 244 -27.07 5.70 4.38
C THR A 244 -26.19 6.94 4.45
N ASN A 245 -25.63 7.33 3.32
CA ASN A 245 -24.81 8.52 3.21
C ASN A 245 -24.84 9.08 1.77
N SER A 246 -24.42 10.33 1.62
CA SER A 246 -24.46 11.03 0.34
C SER A 246 -23.56 10.41 -0.74
N VAL A 247 -22.58 9.56 -0.41
CA VAL A 247 -21.77 8.87 -1.41
C VAL A 247 -22.62 7.82 -2.14
N LEU A 248 -23.25 6.91 -1.38
CA LEU A 248 -24.12 5.87 -1.93
C LEU A 248 -25.35 6.45 -2.63
N LEU A 249 -26.02 7.43 -2.03
CA LEU A 249 -27.22 8.03 -2.60
C LEU A 249 -26.95 8.79 -3.93
N ASN A 250 -25.71 9.21 -4.18
CA ASN A 250 -25.31 9.82 -5.46
C ASN A 250 -24.72 8.83 -6.47
N GLU A 251 -24.65 7.53 -6.17
CA GLU A 251 -24.23 6.53 -7.16
C GLU A 251 -25.27 6.35 -8.27
N SER A 252 -24.78 6.00 -9.46
CA SER A 252 -25.63 5.82 -10.65
C SER A 252 -26.33 4.46 -10.64
N TYR A 253 -27.64 4.45 -10.88
CA TYR A 253 -28.45 3.24 -10.96
C TYR A 253 -29.60 3.42 -11.96
N LYS A 254 -29.78 2.48 -12.90
CA LYS A 254 -30.85 2.50 -13.93
C LYS A 254 -30.98 3.84 -14.69
N GLY A 255 -29.87 4.57 -14.88
CA GLY A 255 -29.83 5.86 -15.56
C GLY A 255 -30.19 7.09 -14.70
N GLY A 256 -30.54 6.91 -13.43
CA GLY A 256 -30.69 7.96 -12.43
C GLY A 256 -29.66 7.83 -11.30
N LYS A 257 -29.85 8.59 -10.22
CA LYS A 257 -29.12 8.39 -8.96
C LYS A 257 -29.88 7.43 -8.05
N ILE A 258 -29.18 6.74 -7.13
CA ILE A 258 -29.82 5.95 -6.07
C ILE A 258 -30.87 6.77 -5.29
N SER A 259 -30.60 8.06 -5.02
CA SER A 259 -31.53 8.99 -4.36
C SER A 259 -32.89 9.14 -5.05
N ASP A 260 -32.98 8.83 -6.34
CA ASP A 260 -34.20 8.96 -7.12
C ASP A 260 -35.13 7.73 -6.93
N PHE A 261 -34.61 6.67 -6.30
CA PHE A 261 -35.30 5.39 -6.09
C PHE A 261 -35.31 4.93 -4.62
N SER A 262 -34.39 5.43 -3.79
CA SER A 262 -34.26 5.05 -2.38
C SER A 262 -33.61 6.16 -1.55
N GLU A 263 -34.16 6.39 -0.36
CA GLU A 263 -33.62 7.29 0.65
C GLU A 263 -32.68 6.58 1.65
N LYS A 264 -32.55 5.25 1.57
CA LYS A 264 -31.85 4.43 2.56
C LYS A 264 -30.88 3.43 1.91
N CYS A 265 -29.73 3.23 2.55
CA CYS A 265 -28.81 2.15 2.24
C CYS A 265 -28.34 1.45 3.51
N THR A 266 -28.13 0.14 3.42
CA THR A 266 -27.69 -0.73 4.51
C THR A 266 -26.50 -1.57 4.07
N MET A 267 -25.80 -2.21 5.01
CA MET A 267 -24.90 -3.31 4.65
C MET A 267 -25.66 -4.48 4.00
N SER A 268 -24.92 -5.39 3.39
CA SER A 268 -25.41 -6.55 2.64
C SER A 268 -26.28 -7.52 3.45
N GLN A 269 -26.13 -7.53 4.77
CA GLN A 269 -26.56 -8.62 5.65
C GLN A 269 -27.89 -8.30 6.36
N THR A 270 -28.87 -9.22 6.33
CA THR A 270 -30.17 -9.07 7.00
C THR A 270 -30.17 -9.53 8.47
N ASP A 271 -31.26 -9.28 9.21
CA ASP A 271 -31.36 -9.66 10.63
C ASP A 271 -31.41 -11.19 10.85
N ASP A 272 -31.90 -11.95 9.88
CA ASP A 272 -31.94 -13.42 9.87
C ASP A 272 -30.63 -14.06 9.36
N GLU A 273 -29.62 -13.26 9.02
CA GLU A 273 -28.33 -13.72 8.50
C GLU A 273 -27.17 -13.56 9.49
N VAL A 274 -26.14 -14.37 9.30
CA VAL A 274 -24.83 -14.31 9.94
C VAL A 274 -23.92 -13.43 9.07
N SER A 275 -23.40 -12.34 9.64
CA SER A 275 -22.73 -11.29 8.86
C SER A 275 -21.33 -11.69 8.38
N ALA A 276 -20.88 -11.11 7.27
CA ALA A 276 -19.55 -11.36 6.71
C ALA A 276 -18.61 -10.16 6.93
N ASP A 277 -18.30 -9.87 8.18
CA ASP A 277 -17.52 -8.70 8.58
C ASP A 277 -16.03 -8.78 8.13
N ALA A 278 -15.41 -7.63 7.88
CA ALA A 278 -13.99 -7.52 7.51
C ALA A 278 -13.02 -8.07 8.58
N LEU A 279 -13.30 -7.82 9.86
CA LEU A 279 -12.51 -8.22 11.02
C LEU A 279 -11.01 -7.92 10.83
N TYR A 280 -10.11 -8.91 10.88
CA TYR A 280 -8.67 -8.68 10.65
C TYR A 280 -8.28 -8.41 9.18
N ALA A 281 -9.20 -8.55 8.21
CA ALA A 281 -9.01 -8.05 6.84
C ALA A 281 -9.29 -6.54 6.68
N ARG A 282 -9.80 -5.85 7.72
CA ARG A 282 -10.19 -4.43 7.68
C ARG A 282 -9.15 -3.48 7.06
N SER A 283 -7.86 -3.78 7.22
CA SER A 283 -6.76 -2.99 6.65
C SER A 283 -6.69 -3.01 5.12
N ASN A 284 -7.44 -3.89 4.45
CA ASN A 284 -7.60 -3.91 3.00
C ASN A 284 -9.03 -4.20 2.52
N THR A 285 -10.05 -4.10 3.39
CA THR A 285 -11.46 -4.16 2.99
C THR A 285 -12.02 -2.76 2.71
N ILE A 286 -12.92 -2.69 1.73
CA ILE A 286 -13.76 -1.52 1.43
C ILE A 286 -15.18 -2.00 1.11
N VAL A 287 -16.15 -1.09 1.16
CA VAL A 287 -17.55 -1.35 0.79
C VAL A 287 -17.89 -0.59 -0.48
N ALA A 288 -18.54 -1.24 -1.45
CA ALA A 288 -19.11 -0.57 -2.62
C ALA A 288 -20.61 -0.84 -2.72
N LEU A 289 -21.33 -0.06 -3.54
CA LEU A 289 -22.71 -0.40 -3.89
C LEU A 289 -22.74 -1.81 -4.49
N GLY A 290 -23.61 -2.68 -4.00
CA GLY A 290 -23.74 -4.06 -4.50
C GLY A 290 -24.95 -4.30 -5.40
N ASN A 291 -25.75 -3.26 -5.69
CA ASN A 291 -26.95 -3.40 -6.51
C ASN A 291 -26.61 -3.39 -8.02
N ILE A 292 -27.36 -4.20 -8.77
CA ILE A 292 -27.42 -4.19 -10.24
C ILE A 292 -28.87 -4.42 -10.66
N TYR A 293 -29.25 -4.07 -11.89
CA TYR A 293 -30.58 -4.36 -12.43
C TYR A 293 -30.45 -5.43 -13.51
N SER A 294 -31.23 -6.50 -13.43
CA SER A 294 -31.37 -7.46 -14.54
C SER A 294 -32.46 -6.97 -15.49
N LYS A 295 -32.11 -6.83 -16.78
CA LYS A 295 -33.09 -6.67 -17.86
C LYS A 295 -33.74 -8.02 -18.22
N THR A 296 -33.04 -9.12 -17.98
CA THR A 296 -33.51 -10.49 -18.25
C THR A 296 -34.70 -10.83 -17.38
N GLU A 297 -34.54 -10.71 -16.07
CA GLU A 297 -35.51 -11.06 -15.03
C GLU A 297 -36.37 -9.86 -14.58
N GLU A 298 -36.06 -8.66 -15.10
CA GLU A 298 -36.72 -7.38 -14.79
C GLU A 298 -36.65 -6.94 -13.31
N GLU A 299 -35.76 -7.54 -12.51
CA GLU A 299 -35.60 -7.33 -11.07
C GLU A 299 -34.26 -6.70 -10.63
N ASN A 300 -34.22 -6.23 -9.39
CA ASN A 300 -33.03 -5.68 -8.75
C ASN A 300 -32.22 -6.82 -8.09
N LYS A 301 -31.03 -7.13 -8.61
CA LYS A 301 -30.10 -8.10 -8.00
C LYS A 301 -29.13 -7.39 -7.06
N PHE A 302 -28.54 -8.15 -6.14
CA PHE A 302 -27.62 -7.63 -5.12
C PHE A 302 -26.58 -8.67 -4.69
N GLY A 303 -25.36 -8.23 -4.36
CA GLY A 303 -24.32 -9.06 -3.72
C GLY A 303 -22.93 -8.45 -3.73
N THR A 304 -21.99 -9.04 -2.96
CA THR A 304 -20.56 -8.69 -3.03
C THR A 304 -19.98 -8.99 -4.41
N SER A 305 -20.55 -9.97 -5.12
CA SER A 305 -20.29 -10.31 -6.52
C SER A 305 -20.52 -9.17 -7.53
N PHE A 306 -21.31 -8.14 -7.20
CA PHE A 306 -21.49 -6.94 -8.04
C PHE A 306 -20.72 -5.73 -7.49
N ALA A 307 -20.57 -5.63 -6.17
CA ALA A 307 -19.70 -4.63 -5.54
C ALA A 307 -18.22 -4.77 -5.96
N THR A 308 -17.75 -6.00 -6.14
CA THR A 308 -16.37 -6.34 -6.53
C THR A 308 -16.02 -5.86 -7.95
N PRO A 309 -16.75 -6.21 -9.03
CA PRO A 309 -16.48 -5.70 -10.37
C PRO A 309 -16.72 -4.18 -10.49
N ARG A 310 -17.65 -3.61 -9.71
CA ARG A 310 -17.79 -2.16 -9.56
C ARG A 310 -16.50 -1.53 -8.99
N THR A 311 -15.92 -2.11 -7.96
CA THR A 311 -14.65 -1.64 -7.36
C THR A 311 -13.46 -1.80 -8.32
N ALA A 312 -13.41 -2.87 -9.11
CA ALA A 312 -12.45 -3.02 -10.19
C ALA A 312 -12.64 -1.95 -11.29
N GLY A 313 -13.88 -1.58 -11.60
CA GLY A 313 -14.21 -0.47 -12.51
C GLY A 313 -13.72 0.88 -11.98
N TYR A 314 -13.94 1.17 -10.71
CA TYR A 314 -13.40 2.36 -10.03
C TYR A 314 -11.86 2.41 -10.09
N ALA A 315 -11.18 1.27 -9.86
CA ALA A 315 -9.73 1.17 -10.02
C ALA A 315 -9.28 1.46 -11.46
N ALA A 316 -10.02 0.98 -12.47
CA ALA A 316 -9.75 1.25 -13.89
C ALA A 316 -9.94 2.73 -14.27
N LEU A 317 -10.96 3.40 -13.72
CA LEU A 317 -11.18 4.84 -13.90
C LEU A 317 -10.04 5.69 -13.32
N ILE A 318 -9.56 5.34 -12.12
CA ILE A 318 -8.40 6.01 -11.48
C ILE A 318 -7.14 5.84 -12.34
N LEU A 319 -6.85 4.63 -12.82
CA LEU A 319 -5.73 4.37 -13.74
C LEU A 319 -5.89 5.07 -15.11
N ASN A 320 -7.12 5.33 -15.54
CA ASN A 320 -7.37 6.09 -16.76
C ASN A 320 -7.17 7.59 -16.58
N LYS A 321 -7.53 8.15 -15.41
CA LYS A 321 -7.30 9.57 -15.10
C LYS A 321 -5.84 9.88 -14.74
N PHE A 322 -5.14 8.95 -14.08
CA PHE A 322 -3.77 9.13 -13.60
C PHE A 322 -2.84 8.07 -14.19
N LYS A 323 -2.46 8.25 -15.46
CA LYS A 323 -1.52 7.36 -16.18
C LYS A 323 -0.14 7.39 -15.52
N GLY A 324 0.46 6.21 -15.31
CA GLY A 324 1.71 6.02 -14.56
C GLY A 324 1.53 5.47 -13.13
N LEU A 325 0.32 5.49 -12.54
CA LEU A 325 0.11 4.90 -11.20
C LEU A 325 0.44 3.40 -11.18
N THR A 326 1.05 2.95 -10.09
CA THR A 326 1.14 1.52 -9.76
C THR A 326 -0.24 0.99 -9.32
N TYR A 327 -0.44 -0.33 -9.34
CA TYR A 327 -1.68 -0.94 -8.88
C TYR A 327 -1.87 -0.76 -7.37
N HIS A 328 -0.78 -0.80 -6.61
CA HIS A 328 -0.78 -0.48 -5.19
C HIS A 328 -1.18 0.98 -4.93
N GLN A 329 -0.74 1.94 -5.75
CA GLN A 329 -1.16 3.34 -5.60
C GLN A 329 -2.63 3.58 -5.95
N ILE A 330 -3.22 2.79 -6.86
CA ILE A 330 -4.67 2.82 -7.11
C ILE A 330 -5.42 2.34 -5.86
N LYS A 331 -4.93 1.27 -5.20
CA LYS A 331 -5.43 0.85 -3.89
C LYS A 331 -5.28 1.95 -2.85
N GLU A 332 -4.13 2.62 -2.75
CA GLU A 332 -3.93 3.75 -1.83
C GLU A 332 -4.99 4.84 -2.02
N ILE A 333 -5.23 5.27 -3.27
CA ILE A 333 -6.24 6.31 -3.57
C ILE A 333 -7.65 5.82 -3.20
N LEU A 334 -8.04 4.60 -3.59
CA LEU A 334 -9.38 4.05 -3.27
C LEU A 334 -9.63 3.97 -1.75
N LEU A 335 -8.68 3.41 -1.00
CA LEU A 335 -8.83 3.20 0.43
C LEU A 335 -8.80 4.53 1.21
N THR A 336 -7.86 5.42 0.88
CA THR A 336 -7.69 6.69 1.62
C THR A 336 -8.85 7.66 1.40
N THR A 337 -9.45 7.67 0.21
CA THR A 337 -10.60 8.53 -0.13
C THR A 337 -11.96 7.98 0.31
N ALA A 338 -12.05 6.72 0.74
CA ALA A 338 -13.29 6.09 1.20
C ALA A 338 -14.00 6.88 2.32
N TYR A 339 -15.33 6.99 2.22
CA TYR A 339 -16.18 7.61 3.22
C TYR A 339 -16.30 6.74 4.48
N ARG A 340 -16.06 7.35 5.63
CA ARG A 340 -16.14 6.73 6.97
C ARG A 340 -16.59 7.76 7.99
N GLU A 341 -17.43 7.36 8.95
CA GLU A 341 -17.95 8.26 10.00
C GLU A 341 -16.87 8.70 11.00
N ARG A 342 -15.95 7.79 11.31
CA ARG A 342 -14.77 8.02 12.15
C ARG A 342 -13.54 7.70 11.33
N ASP A 343 -12.49 8.48 11.51
CA ASP A 343 -11.26 8.34 10.73
C ASP A 343 -10.35 7.22 11.27
N ARG A 344 -10.89 5.99 11.18
CA ARG A 344 -10.30 4.74 11.66
C ARG A 344 -10.72 3.58 10.78
N LEU A 345 -10.01 2.44 10.87
CA LEU A 345 -10.50 1.18 10.30
C LEU A 345 -11.68 0.65 11.13
N ASP A 346 -12.71 0.16 10.45
CA ASP A 346 -13.90 -0.45 11.05
C ASP A 346 -13.84 -1.99 10.93
N ASN A 347 -14.29 -2.69 11.98
CA ASN A 347 -14.27 -4.16 11.99
C ASN A 347 -15.25 -4.79 11.00
N GLN A 348 -16.24 -4.07 10.49
CA GLN A 348 -17.17 -4.59 9.47
C GLN A 348 -16.81 -4.04 8.09
N MET A 349 -16.59 -2.73 7.98
CA MET A 349 -16.50 -2.02 6.69
C MET A 349 -15.06 -1.71 6.23
N GLY A 350 -14.04 -2.05 7.03
CA GLY A 350 -12.65 -1.75 6.69
C GLY A 350 -12.37 -0.25 6.62
N TRP A 351 -11.95 0.22 5.44
CA TRP A 351 -11.69 1.64 5.18
C TRP A 351 -12.96 2.50 4.99
N GLY A 352 -14.14 1.86 4.90
CA GLY A 352 -15.42 2.53 4.67
C GLY A 352 -15.99 2.28 3.28
N ILE A 353 -16.76 3.23 2.75
CA ILE A 353 -17.45 3.12 1.46
C ILE A 353 -16.65 3.83 0.36
N VAL A 354 -16.50 3.21 -0.82
CA VAL A 354 -15.81 3.83 -1.95
C VAL A 354 -16.48 5.15 -2.34
N ASP A 355 -15.71 6.25 -2.33
CA ASP A 355 -16.10 7.53 -2.94
C ASP A 355 -15.27 7.78 -4.20
N ILE A 356 -15.76 7.28 -5.33
CA ILE A 356 -15.09 7.44 -6.62
C ILE A 356 -14.95 8.91 -7.04
N ARG A 357 -15.90 9.78 -6.66
CA ARG A 357 -15.83 11.21 -6.98
C ARG A 357 -14.66 11.86 -6.26
N LYS A 358 -14.43 11.49 -4.99
CA LYS A 358 -13.25 11.92 -4.22
C LYS A 358 -11.97 11.25 -4.72
N ALA A 359 -11.98 9.95 -5.01
CA ALA A 359 -10.81 9.22 -5.52
C ALA A 359 -10.28 9.79 -6.85
N LEU A 360 -11.16 10.20 -7.76
CA LEU A 360 -10.78 10.86 -9.01
C LEU A 360 -10.16 12.24 -8.80
N ASN A 361 -10.16 12.82 -7.60
CA ASN A 361 -9.48 14.07 -7.28
C ASN A 361 -8.09 13.86 -6.63
N GLY A 362 -7.58 12.63 -6.65
CA GLY A 362 -6.28 12.24 -6.06
C GLY A 362 -6.41 11.61 -4.67
N PRO A 363 -5.31 11.21 -4.02
CA PRO A 363 -5.34 10.74 -2.64
C PRO A 363 -5.79 11.85 -1.69
N THR A 364 -6.38 11.50 -0.55
CA THR A 364 -6.67 12.44 0.56
C THR A 364 -5.79 12.21 1.78
N ASN A 365 -4.94 11.19 1.73
CA ASN A 365 -4.04 10.82 2.82
C ASN A 365 -2.83 10.10 2.23
N LEU A 366 -1.61 10.53 2.57
CA LEU A 366 -0.40 9.75 2.32
C LEU A 366 -0.22 8.83 3.53
N ASN A 367 -0.81 7.63 3.48
CA ASN A 367 -0.84 6.74 4.63
C ASN A 367 0.47 5.94 4.73
N ALA A 368 1.26 6.15 5.80
CA ALA A 368 2.57 5.49 5.97
C ALA A 368 2.49 3.96 5.85
N GLY A 369 1.45 3.32 6.38
CA GLY A 369 1.30 1.87 6.38
C GLY A 369 0.94 1.28 5.03
N LEU A 370 0.16 2.00 4.21
CA LEU A 370 -0.04 1.61 2.81
C LEU A 370 1.23 1.88 2.00
N ILE A 371 1.85 3.06 2.14
CA ILE A 371 3.11 3.36 1.45
C ILE A 371 4.18 2.31 1.80
N GLU A 372 4.28 1.87 3.06
CA GLU A 372 5.17 0.80 3.52
C GLU A 372 4.96 -0.51 2.76
N GLU A 373 3.72 -0.90 2.43
CA GLU A 373 3.44 -2.12 1.67
C GLU A 373 4.05 -2.09 0.26
N ASN A 374 4.41 -0.91 -0.27
CA ASN A 374 5.15 -0.84 -1.52
C ASN A 374 6.56 -1.46 -1.43
N LYS A 375 7.12 -1.66 -0.22
CA LYS A 375 8.49 -2.19 -0.02
C LYS A 375 8.69 -3.58 -0.58
N PHE A 376 7.60 -4.33 -0.79
CA PHE A 376 7.64 -5.67 -1.36
C PHE A 376 7.73 -5.66 -2.89
N TYR A 377 7.61 -4.50 -3.56
CA TYR A 377 7.75 -4.42 -5.02
C TYR A 377 9.18 -4.13 -5.45
N THR A 378 9.62 -4.77 -6.53
CA THR A 378 10.95 -4.57 -7.11
C THR A 378 11.20 -3.09 -7.40
N GLY A 379 12.34 -2.55 -6.93
CA GLY A 379 12.72 -1.16 -7.17
C GLY A 379 11.98 -0.11 -6.34
N MET A 380 10.92 -0.47 -5.60
CA MET A 380 10.14 0.51 -4.82
C MET A 380 10.78 0.86 -3.47
N TYR A 381 11.56 -0.03 -2.85
CA TYR A 381 12.16 0.22 -1.52
C TYR A 381 12.93 1.55 -1.44
N ASP A 382 13.83 1.82 -2.39
CA ASP A 382 14.61 3.06 -2.44
C ASP A 382 13.77 4.27 -2.90
N LYS A 383 12.68 4.04 -3.66
CA LYS A 383 11.71 5.07 -4.08
C LYS A 383 10.86 5.56 -2.91
N ILE A 384 10.48 4.68 -1.97
CA ILE A 384 9.61 5.03 -0.85
C ILE A 384 10.34 5.38 0.45
N PHE A 385 11.51 4.81 0.75
CA PHE A 385 12.19 5.10 2.02
C PHE A 385 13.24 6.20 1.92
N ASN A 386 13.37 7.00 2.99
CA ASN A 386 14.62 7.69 3.29
C ASN A 386 15.61 6.76 3.99
N LYS A 387 16.90 6.83 3.65
CA LYS A 387 17.97 6.06 4.31
C LYS A 387 18.59 6.77 5.51
N LYS A 388 18.22 8.04 5.75
CA LYS A 388 18.81 8.93 6.76
C LYS A 388 17.81 9.44 7.80
N SER A 389 16.51 9.27 7.57
CA SER A 389 15.41 9.71 8.43
C SER A 389 14.29 8.67 8.42
N ASN A 390 13.24 8.91 9.19
CA ASN A 390 12.02 8.10 9.18
C ASN A 390 11.01 8.55 8.11
N ASP A 391 11.40 9.38 7.13
CA ASP A 391 10.48 9.80 6.08
C ASP A 391 10.15 8.63 5.14
N ILE A 392 8.87 8.53 4.77
CA ILE A 392 8.38 7.58 3.78
C ILE A 392 7.56 8.32 2.73
N TYR A 393 7.75 8.00 1.45
CA TYR A 393 7.27 8.83 0.35
C TYR A 393 6.29 8.10 -0.56
N PHE A 394 5.16 8.76 -0.85
CA PHE A 394 4.38 8.45 -2.04
C PHE A 394 5.20 8.78 -3.29
N TRP A 395 5.38 7.81 -4.20
CA TRP A 395 6.17 7.99 -5.41
C TRP A 395 5.31 8.42 -6.62
N ALA A 396 5.13 9.72 -6.81
CA ALA A 396 4.36 10.25 -7.95
C ALA A 396 5.27 10.40 -9.19
N GLU A 397 5.14 9.48 -10.15
CA GLU A 397 5.84 9.48 -11.44
C GLU A 397 4.81 9.45 -12.59
N PRO A 398 4.29 10.61 -13.02
CA PRO A 398 3.21 10.67 -14.00
C PRO A 398 3.67 10.36 -15.44
N GLU A 399 2.89 9.56 -16.17
CA GLU A 399 3.04 9.35 -17.63
C GLU A 399 2.25 10.39 -18.45
N THR A 400 1.31 11.07 -17.81
CA THR A 400 0.57 12.23 -18.33
C THR A 400 0.49 13.26 -17.21
N ASP A 401 0.20 14.52 -17.52
CA ASP A 401 0.03 15.52 -16.47
C ASP A 401 -1.13 15.13 -15.53
N TRP A 402 -0.89 15.17 -14.21
CA TRP A 402 -1.87 14.85 -13.17
C TRP A 402 -2.38 16.12 -12.51
N VAL A 403 -3.65 16.10 -12.11
CA VAL A 403 -4.27 17.14 -11.28
C VAL A 403 -4.96 16.49 -10.09
N TRP A 404 -4.47 16.78 -8.89
CA TRP A 404 -5.09 16.44 -7.62
C TRP A 404 -5.70 17.70 -7.01
N THR A 405 -6.93 17.59 -6.50
CA THR A 405 -7.67 18.74 -5.94
C THR A 405 -8.18 18.50 -4.52
N ASN A 406 -7.92 17.31 -3.96
CA ASN A 406 -8.15 17.03 -2.57
C ASN A 406 -7.05 17.65 -1.69
N ASP A 407 -7.41 18.01 -0.46
CA ASP A 407 -6.43 18.20 0.62
C ASP A 407 -5.85 16.83 1.02
N ILE A 408 -4.57 16.81 1.40
CA ILE A 408 -3.79 15.57 1.59
C ILE A 408 -3.15 15.57 2.99
N ASP A 409 -3.71 14.78 3.92
CA ASP A 409 -3.15 14.55 5.26
C ASP A 409 -2.27 13.27 5.30
N SER A 410 -1.99 12.74 6.49
CA SER A 410 -1.10 11.62 6.77
C SER A 410 -1.58 10.80 7.96
N GLY A 411 -1.82 9.50 7.73
CA GLY A 411 -2.31 8.58 8.75
C GLY A 411 -3.79 8.78 9.10
N LEU A 412 -4.39 7.75 9.68
CA LEU A 412 -5.70 7.80 10.34
C LEU A 412 -5.55 8.50 11.69
N SER A 413 -6.42 9.45 11.96
CA SER A 413 -6.36 10.31 13.16
C SER A 413 -6.95 9.67 14.42
N ASP A 414 -7.81 8.66 14.29
CA ASP A 414 -8.58 8.09 15.38
C ASP A 414 -8.18 6.63 15.69
N LYS A 415 -7.09 6.42 16.45
CA LYS A 415 -6.59 5.06 16.72
C LYS A 415 -7.53 4.28 17.66
N PRO A 416 -8.07 3.12 17.24
CA PRO A 416 -8.88 2.27 18.10
C PRO A 416 -8.05 1.66 19.26
N SER A 417 -8.78 1.17 20.26
CA SER A 417 -8.21 0.49 21.44
C SER A 417 -9.16 -0.61 21.94
N GLY A 418 -8.63 -1.48 22.80
CA GLY A 418 -9.38 -2.58 23.37
C GLY A 418 -9.76 -3.67 22.36
N THR A 419 -10.80 -4.42 22.71
CA THR A 419 -11.26 -5.58 21.94
C THR A 419 -12.76 -5.56 21.74
N SER A 420 -13.23 -6.24 20.71
CA SER A 420 -14.65 -6.54 20.46
C SER A 420 -14.85 -8.05 20.49
N THR A 421 -15.89 -8.55 21.14
CA THR A 421 -16.17 -9.99 21.20
C THR A 421 -17.43 -10.30 20.42
N TYR A 422 -17.33 -11.24 19.49
CA TYR A 422 -18.40 -11.68 18.61
C TYR A 422 -18.77 -13.14 18.89
N VAL A 423 -20.03 -13.52 18.66
CA VAL A 423 -20.44 -14.91 18.53
C VAL A 423 -20.22 -15.31 17.08
N MET A 424 -19.12 -16.02 16.81
CA MET A 424 -18.76 -16.43 15.44
C MET A 424 -19.28 -17.83 15.12
N ALA A 425 -19.70 -18.04 13.88
CA ALA A 425 -19.83 -19.39 13.32
C ALA A 425 -18.44 -20.03 13.18
N LEU A 426 -18.30 -21.25 13.72
CA LEU A 426 -17.06 -22.05 13.73
C LEU A 426 -17.18 -23.37 12.94
N ASP A 427 -18.32 -23.59 12.28
CA ASP A 427 -18.45 -24.56 11.21
C ASP A 427 -18.98 -23.89 9.93
N LYS A 428 -18.46 -24.32 8.78
CA LYS A 428 -18.80 -23.79 7.45
C LYS A 428 -20.15 -24.31 6.97
N ASP A 429 -20.48 -25.54 7.37
CA ASP A 429 -21.62 -26.30 6.86
C ASP A 429 -22.77 -26.36 7.91
N ASP A 430 -22.54 -25.85 9.13
CA ASP A 430 -23.55 -25.71 10.19
C ASP A 430 -23.25 -24.49 11.06
N ASN A 431 -23.78 -23.32 10.65
CA ASN A 431 -23.51 -22.05 11.34
C ASN A 431 -24.13 -21.96 12.76
N SER A 432 -24.83 -22.99 13.25
CA SER A 432 -25.25 -23.09 14.66
C SER A 432 -24.13 -23.52 15.60
N LYS A 433 -23.03 -24.09 15.09
CA LYS A 433 -21.82 -24.36 15.88
C LYS A 433 -21.04 -23.06 16.08
N THR A 434 -21.30 -22.39 17.20
CA THR A 434 -20.74 -21.07 17.48
C THR A 434 -19.71 -21.05 18.61
N GLY A 435 -18.86 -20.03 18.60
CA GLY A 435 -17.93 -19.74 19.67
C GLY A 435 -17.75 -18.24 19.89
N ARG A 436 -17.42 -17.85 21.11
CA ARG A 436 -17.13 -16.45 21.45
C ARG A 436 -15.67 -16.13 21.11
N VAL A 437 -15.46 -15.27 20.11
CA VAL A 437 -14.12 -14.90 19.63
C VAL A 437 -13.87 -13.42 19.93
N THR A 438 -12.75 -13.12 20.58
CA THR A 438 -12.34 -11.76 20.93
C THR A 438 -11.32 -11.24 19.93
N ILE A 439 -11.67 -10.13 19.26
CA ILE A 439 -10.95 -9.48 18.17
C ILE A 439 -10.30 -8.21 18.69
N GLN A 440 -9.00 -8.03 18.41
CA GLN A 440 -8.28 -6.80 18.72
C GLN A 440 -8.74 -5.69 17.78
N ASN A 441 -9.22 -4.56 18.33
CA ASN A 441 -9.68 -3.43 17.52
C ASN A 441 -8.51 -2.67 16.85
N TYR A 442 -7.27 -2.96 17.24
CA TYR A 442 -6.02 -2.47 16.66
C TYR A 442 -5.02 -3.64 16.57
N LEU A 443 -4.39 -3.84 15.41
CA LEU A 443 -3.34 -4.84 15.20
C LEU A 443 -1.96 -4.18 15.12
N SER A 444 -0.91 -4.89 15.54
CA SER A 444 0.49 -4.47 15.38
C SER A 444 0.85 -4.19 13.91
N SER A 445 0.34 -4.99 12.98
CA SER A 445 0.54 -4.76 11.53
C SER A 445 -0.14 -3.50 10.98
N GLU A 446 -0.98 -2.82 11.77
CA GLU A 446 -1.66 -1.56 11.43
C GLU A 446 -0.95 -0.33 12.05
N GLU A 447 0.20 -0.50 12.71
CA GLU A 447 0.92 0.56 13.44
C GLU A 447 1.14 1.84 12.62
N ASN A 448 1.59 1.70 11.37
CA ASN A 448 1.85 2.80 10.45
C ASN A 448 0.58 3.33 9.75
N PHE A 449 -0.61 2.77 10.02
CA PHE A 449 -1.85 3.28 9.46
C PHE A 449 -2.35 4.51 10.24
N TYR A 450 -1.95 4.67 11.50
CA TYR A 450 -2.45 5.71 12.42
C TYR A 450 -1.38 6.75 12.76
N LYS A 451 -1.77 8.02 12.79
CA LYS A 451 -0.87 9.17 13.04
C LYS A 451 -0.21 9.12 14.43
N GLU A 452 -0.91 8.55 15.42
CA GLU A 452 -0.41 8.36 16.80
C GLU A 452 0.74 7.36 16.91
N THR A 453 0.71 6.28 16.14
CA THR A 453 1.64 5.12 16.28
C THR A 453 2.62 4.95 15.14
N SER A 454 2.46 5.68 14.03
CA SER A 454 3.33 5.55 12.88
C SER A 454 4.79 5.84 13.22
N LYS A 455 5.67 4.89 12.87
CA LYS A 455 7.13 5.05 12.96
C LYS A 455 7.67 5.96 11.86
N TYR A 456 6.91 6.10 10.77
CA TYR A 456 7.29 6.87 9.59
C TYR A 456 6.52 8.18 9.47
N VAL A 457 7.15 9.18 8.85
CA VAL A 457 6.54 10.46 8.53
C VAL A 457 6.25 10.51 7.02
N PRO A 458 4.97 10.51 6.59
CA PRO A 458 4.64 10.56 5.17
C PRO A 458 5.03 11.87 4.50
N GLY A 459 5.60 11.74 3.30
CA GLY A 459 5.92 12.81 2.37
C GLY A 459 5.63 12.42 0.92
N LEU A 460 6.00 13.28 -0.02
CA LEU A 460 5.76 13.09 -1.45
C LEU A 460 7.08 13.16 -2.23
N ARG A 461 7.30 12.22 -3.16
CA ARG A 461 8.35 12.31 -4.18
C ARG A 461 7.70 12.49 -5.54
N LYS A 462 7.91 13.64 -6.16
CA LYS A 462 7.51 13.92 -7.55
C LYS A 462 8.70 13.64 -8.48
N ALA A 463 8.55 12.66 -9.36
CA ALA A 463 9.53 12.25 -10.38
C ALA A 463 8.88 12.24 -11.78
N GLY A 464 9.66 11.93 -12.81
CA GLY A 464 9.20 11.95 -14.20
C GLY A 464 8.99 13.37 -14.76
N LYS A 465 9.02 13.49 -16.09
CA LYS A 465 9.01 14.79 -16.81
C LYS A 465 7.67 15.52 -16.76
N HIS A 466 6.57 14.78 -16.61
CA HIS A 466 5.21 15.32 -16.61
C HIS A 466 4.90 16.18 -15.38
N LYS A 467 3.88 17.03 -15.48
CA LYS A 467 3.47 17.92 -14.40
C LYS A 467 2.56 17.20 -13.41
N LEU A 468 2.80 17.40 -12.12
CA LEU A 468 1.81 17.15 -11.08
C LEU A 468 1.29 18.50 -10.58
N THR A 469 -0.01 18.75 -10.69
CA THR A 469 -0.67 19.90 -10.08
C THR A 469 -1.45 19.42 -8.85
N ILE A 470 -1.24 20.08 -7.70
CA ILE A 470 -2.02 19.87 -6.49
C ILE A 470 -2.65 21.20 -6.09
N THR A 471 -3.98 21.23 -5.96
CA THR A 471 -4.72 22.45 -5.59
C THR A 471 -5.21 22.50 -4.15
N GLY A 472 -5.35 21.35 -3.50
CA GLY A 472 -5.63 21.26 -2.07
C GLY A 472 -4.37 21.42 -1.21
N ASP A 473 -4.56 21.57 0.08
CA ASP A 473 -3.49 21.76 1.07
C ASP A 473 -2.73 20.44 1.34
N LEU A 474 -1.43 20.55 1.60
CA LEU A 474 -0.55 19.42 1.97
C LEU A 474 -0.29 19.47 3.48
N LEU A 475 -1.03 18.63 4.22
CA LEU A 475 -1.13 18.65 5.69
C LEU A 475 -0.26 17.58 6.39
N TYR A 476 0.54 16.85 5.62
CA TYR A 476 1.53 15.92 6.14
C TYR A 476 2.84 16.61 6.53
N GLY A 477 3.57 16.04 7.50
CA GLY A 477 4.82 16.62 8.02
C GLY A 477 6.11 16.22 7.30
N GLY A 478 6.10 15.13 6.52
CA GLY A 478 7.30 14.62 5.84
C GLY A 478 7.65 15.44 4.61
N GLU A 479 8.90 15.35 4.15
CA GLU A 479 9.39 16.20 3.05
C GLU A 479 8.63 16.00 1.72
N THR A 480 8.51 17.08 0.96
CA THR A 480 8.05 17.06 -0.43
C THR A 480 9.25 17.22 -1.36
N GLN A 481 9.70 16.15 -2.01
CA GLN A 481 10.88 16.14 -2.88
C GLN A 481 10.45 16.21 -4.35
N VAL A 482 10.85 17.27 -5.07
CA VAL A 482 10.65 17.43 -6.51
C VAL A 482 11.93 17.03 -7.22
N LEU A 483 11.97 15.80 -7.72
CA LEU A 483 13.14 15.13 -8.30
C LEU A 483 13.28 15.37 -9.80
N GLU A 484 12.17 15.43 -10.54
CA GLU A 484 12.15 15.72 -11.98
C GLU A 484 10.81 16.37 -12.38
N GLY A 485 10.83 17.15 -13.47
CA GLY A 485 9.66 17.77 -14.08
C GLY A 485 9.11 18.90 -13.22
N THR A 486 7.80 19.09 -13.27
CA THR A 486 7.13 20.19 -12.55
C THR A 486 6.19 19.69 -11.46
N LEU A 487 6.32 20.26 -10.25
CA LEU A 487 5.27 20.23 -9.24
C LEU A 487 4.63 21.62 -9.18
N LYS A 488 3.31 21.70 -9.35
CA LYS A 488 2.53 22.93 -9.20
C LYS A 488 1.67 22.84 -7.96
N LEU A 489 1.82 23.77 -7.02
CA LEU A 489 1.09 23.81 -5.75
C LEU A 489 0.31 25.11 -5.63
N THR A 490 -1.03 25.05 -5.57
CA THR A 490 -1.86 26.22 -5.24
C THR A 490 -2.39 26.20 -3.81
N GLY A 491 -2.47 25.02 -3.19
CA GLY A 491 -2.76 24.87 -1.76
C GLY A 491 -1.56 25.21 -0.87
N ASN A 492 -1.80 25.26 0.43
CA ASN A 492 -0.84 25.57 1.47
C ASN A 492 -0.06 24.33 1.92
N ILE A 493 1.16 24.56 2.40
CA ILE A 493 2.09 23.55 2.92
C ILE A 493 2.63 24.08 4.27
N PRO A 494 1.86 23.97 5.37
CA PRO A 494 2.24 24.55 6.66
C PRO A 494 3.40 23.82 7.35
N ASP A 495 3.46 22.50 7.25
CA ASP A 495 4.35 21.67 8.07
C ASP A 495 5.48 20.97 7.28
N SER A 496 5.24 20.62 6.01
CA SER A 496 6.24 19.98 5.15
C SER A 496 7.29 20.97 4.61
N THR A 497 8.55 20.51 4.52
CA THR A 497 9.61 21.18 3.75
C THR A 497 9.58 20.69 2.31
N ILE A 498 9.60 21.60 1.35
CA ILE A 498 9.73 21.27 -0.08
C ILE A 498 11.20 21.34 -0.49
N VAL A 499 11.74 20.29 -1.12
CA VAL A 499 13.10 20.24 -1.67
C VAL A 499 13.03 20.09 -3.18
N VAL A 500 13.63 21.02 -3.93
CA VAL A 500 13.60 21.03 -5.41
C VAL A 500 15.00 20.75 -5.96
N TYR A 501 15.14 19.62 -6.65
CA TYR A 501 16.42 19.14 -7.16
C TYR A 501 16.73 19.66 -8.58
N GLU A 502 18.01 19.54 -9.00
CA GLU A 502 18.45 19.88 -10.35
C GLU A 502 17.56 19.26 -11.44
N GLY A 503 17.18 20.08 -12.43
CA GLY A 503 16.26 19.67 -13.51
C GLY A 503 14.77 19.72 -13.15
N ALA A 504 14.40 19.90 -11.88
CA ALA A 504 13.02 20.06 -11.44
C ALA A 504 12.59 21.53 -11.25
N THR A 505 11.28 21.77 -11.31
CA THR A 505 10.66 23.09 -11.12
C THR A 505 9.46 23.01 -10.17
N LEU A 506 9.40 23.93 -9.20
CA LEU A 506 8.25 24.15 -8.33
C LEU A 506 7.47 25.40 -8.78
N GLU A 507 6.27 25.24 -9.32
CA GLU A 507 5.31 26.35 -9.51
C GLU A 507 4.52 26.56 -8.20
N LEU A 508 4.91 27.53 -7.37
CA LEU A 508 4.30 27.75 -6.05
C LEU A 508 3.35 28.96 -6.07
N CYS A 509 2.06 28.73 -5.79
CA CYS A 509 1.06 29.80 -5.71
C CYS A 509 0.29 29.86 -4.38
N GLY A 510 0.34 28.79 -3.58
CA GLY A 510 -0.05 28.79 -2.17
C GLY A 510 1.07 29.26 -1.25
N ASN A 511 0.91 29.07 0.06
CA ASN A 511 1.94 29.36 1.06
C ASN A 511 2.71 28.08 1.41
N ALA A 512 4.04 28.15 1.51
CA ALA A 512 4.87 27.02 1.96
C ALA A 512 5.78 27.48 3.11
N ASN A 513 5.87 26.74 4.21
CA ASN A 513 6.71 27.16 5.34
C ASN A 513 8.19 27.29 4.94
N LYS A 514 8.73 26.24 4.30
CA LYS A 514 10.14 26.18 3.87
C LYS A 514 10.28 25.53 2.49
N VAL A 515 11.02 26.19 1.60
CA VAL A 515 11.45 25.66 0.31
C VAL A 515 12.99 25.64 0.27
N VAL A 516 13.56 24.50 -0.08
CA VAL A 516 15.01 24.28 -0.26
C VAL A 516 15.29 24.06 -1.75
N LEU A 517 16.23 24.82 -2.31
CA LEU A 517 16.73 24.59 -3.67
C LEU A 517 18.05 23.80 -3.61
N ALA A 518 18.01 22.57 -4.11
CA ALA A 518 19.14 21.67 -4.29
C ALA A 518 19.48 21.55 -5.79
N GLY A 519 19.76 22.72 -6.41
CA GLY A 519 19.96 22.87 -7.86
C GLY A 519 18.69 23.09 -8.69
N GLY A 520 17.50 22.93 -8.09
CA GLY A 520 16.21 23.13 -8.77
C GLY A 520 15.74 24.58 -8.92
N LYS A 521 14.57 24.77 -9.53
CA LYS A 521 13.95 26.08 -9.78
C LYS A 521 12.64 26.27 -9.05
N ILE A 522 12.33 27.51 -8.66
CA ILE A 522 11.01 27.91 -8.16
C ILE A 522 10.44 29.05 -9.03
N GLU A 523 9.18 28.91 -9.41
CA GLU A 523 8.36 29.90 -10.11
C GLU A 523 7.18 30.26 -9.19
N ALA A 524 7.35 31.32 -8.39
CA ALA A 524 6.35 31.70 -7.39
C ALA A 524 5.34 32.72 -7.93
N CYS A 525 4.04 32.49 -7.71
CA CYS A 525 3.01 33.52 -7.92
C CYS A 525 3.24 34.73 -6.97
N PRO A 526 2.82 35.95 -7.35
CA PRO A 526 3.00 37.15 -6.51
C PRO A 526 2.37 37.09 -5.11
N SER A 527 1.40 36.20 -4.89
CA SER A 527 0.70 35.97 -3.62
C SER A 527 1.35 34.94 -2.71
N ALA A 528 2.29 34.14 -3.22
CA ALA A 528 2.89 33.03 -2.48
C ALA A 528 3.82 33.53 -1.36
N LYS A 529 3.66 33.00 -0.15
CA LYS A 529 4.57 33.26 0.98
C LYS A 529 5.40 32.02 1.27
N TYR A 530 6.73 32.18 1.34
CA TYR A 530 7.63 31.09 1.64
C TYR A 530 8.97 31.54 2.19
N THR A 531 9.58 30.70 3.03
CA THR A 531 10.99 30.83 3.43
C THR A 531 11.84 30.08 2.43
N LEU A 532 12.72 30.77 1.69
CA LEU A 532 13.63 30.15 0.74
C LEU A 532 14.99 29.85 1.39
N VAL A 533 15.50 28.65 1.18
CA VAL A 533 16.85 28.21 1.55
C VAL A 533 17.54 27.70 0.29
N ASN A 534 18.81 28.04 0.10
CA ASN A 534 19.61 27.66 -1.06
C ASN A 534 20.87 26.95 -0.57
N GLU A 535 21.01 25.65 -0.80
CA GLU A 535 22.13 24.89 -0.20
C GLU A 535 23.49 25.22 -0.85
N ASP A 536 23.48 25.74 -2.09
CA ASP A 536 24.67 26.13 -2.85
C ASP A 536 24.89 27.65 -2.97
N ARG A 537 24.16 28.48 -2.19
CA ARG A 537 24.40 29.94 -2.16
C ARG A 537 24.37 30.50 -0.75
N GLU A 538 25.53 30.98 -0.29
CA GLU A 538 25.64 31.88 0.86
C GLU A 538 24.68 33.07 0.68
N ASP A 539 23.89 33.31 1.73
CA ASP A 539 23.13 34.53 2.04
C ASP A 539 22.31 35.20 0.92
N ILE A 540 21.02 34.84 0.82
CA ILE A 540 20.01 35.83 0.42
C ILE A 540 18.71 35.69 1.25
N GLU A 541 18.56 36.52 2.28
CA GLU A 541 17.24 36.89 2.80
C GLU A 541 16.47 37.67 1.72
N VAL A 542 15.58 36.99 0.97
CA VAL A 542 14.72 37.65 -0.01
C VAL A 542 13.38 38.03 0.60
N ASN A 543 13.33 39.21 1.22
CA ASN A 543 12.08 39.93 1.40
C ASN A 543 12.05 41.17 0.49
N LYS A 544 11.95 40.93 -0.82
CA LYS A 544 11.67 41.95 -1.86
C LYS A 544 11.16 41.33 -3.15
N THR A 545 10.03 41.83 -3.60
CA THR A 545 9.37 41.50 -4.87
C THR A 545 10.24 41.84 -6.07
N LYS A 546 10.75 40.83 -6.78
CA LYS A 546 11.04 40.91 -8.22
C LYS A 546 11.15 39.52 -8.85
N VAL A 547 10.53 39.36 -10.01
CA VAL A 547 10.76 38.22 -10.90
C VAL A 547 12.23 38.25 -11.33
N ILE A 548 12.94 37.15 -11.11
CA ILE A 548 14.32 36.97 -11.56
C ILE A 548 14.32 35.96 -12.70
N ASP A 549 14.25 36.49 -13.92
CA ASP A 549 14.50 35.77 -15.16
C ASP A 549 16.02 35.78 -15.41
N ILE A 550 16.67 34.62 -15.59
CA ILE A 550 18.11 34.52 -15.88
C ILE A 550 18.34 33.64 -17.11
N PRO A 551 19.11 34.09 -18.12
CA PRO A 551 19.16 33.41 -19.41
C PRO A 551 20.00 32.12 -19.42
N LYS A 552 19.75 31.31 -20.46
CA LYS A 552 20.50 30.11 -20.84
C LYS A 552 22.02 30.28 -20.76
N LEU A 553 22.70 29.36 -20.07
CA LEU A 553 24.10 28.99 -20.37
C LEU A 553 24.20 27.47 -20.58
N PHE A 554 25.17 27.06 -21.40
CA PHE A 554 25.33 25.71 -21.93
C PHE A 554 25.99 24.75 -20.92
N TYR A 555 25.61 23.47 -20.97
CA TYR A 555 26.37 22.38 -20.35
C TYR A 555 26.66 21.26 -21.36
N PHE A 556 27.91 20.80 -21.35
CA PHE A 556 28.37 19.58 -22.02
C PHE A 556 28.31 18.39 -21.03
N THR A 557 28.25 17.17 -21.56
CA THR A 557 27.96 15.93 -20.82
C THR A 557 29.20 15.09 -20.46
N GLN A 558 29.00 14.14 -19.51
CA GLN A 558 29.91 13.05 -19.09
C GLN A 558 31.09 13.45 -18.18
N SER A 559 31.67 12.59 -17.32
CA SER A 559 31.64 11.11 -17.26
C SER A 559 31.85 10.50 -15.85
N ASP A 560 31.07 9.47 -15.53
CA ASP A 560 31.40 8.18 -14.85
C ASP A 560 32.24 8.04 -13.55
N LYS A 561 31.83 7.01 -12.77
CA LYS A 561 32.46 6.46 -11.57
C LYS A 561 33.90 5.97 -11.78
N ILE A 562 34.70 6.00 -10.72
CA ILE A 562 35.91 5.17 -10.56
C ILE A 562 35.76 4.25 -9.35
N GLU A 563 35.89 2.94 -9.55
CA GLU A 563 35.99 1.95 -8.46
C GLU A 563 37.40 1.94 -7.84
N THR A 564 37.46 1.91 -6.51
CA THR A 564 38.72 1.94 -5.75
C THR A 564 39.28 0.53 -5.51
N LYS A 565 40.07 0.01 -6.47
CA LYS A 565 41.00 -1.10 -6.21
C LYS A 565 42.41 -0.72 -6.65
N ASN A 566 43.39 -1.05 -5.79
CA ASN A 566 44.84 -0.83 -5.94
C ASN A 566 45.37 0.59 -5.66
N PHE A 567 45.13 1.09 -4.44
CA PHE A 567 46.02 2.09 -3.83
C PHE A 567 47.41 1.47 -3.57
N LYS A 568 48.34 1.61 -4.52
CA LYS A 568 49.76 1.26 -4.36
C LYS A 568 50.66 2.36 -4.94
N ASN A 569 50.85 3.47 -4.21
CA ASN A 569 52.02 4.37 -4.36
C ASN A 569 52.04 5.51 -3.32
N TYR A 570 52.07 5.15 -2.03
CA TYR A 570 52.20 6.12 -0.92
C TYR A 570 53.50 6.95 -1.04
N ASP A 571 54.59 6.33 -1.50
CA ASP A 571 55.89 7.00 -1.64
C ASP A 571 55.93 8.05 -2.76
N LYS A 572 55.12 7.90 -3.83
CA LYS A 572 55.03 8.90 -4.90
C LYS A 572 54.34 10.18 -4.41
N TYR A 573 53.39 10.05 -3.48
CA TYR A 573 52.66 11.15 -2.84
C TYR A 573 53.56 11.98 -1.91
N ASN A 574 54.30 11.32 -1.00
CA ASN A 574 55.24 12.01 -0.10
C ASN A 574 56.37 12.74 -0.87
N LYS A 575 56.79 12.20 -2.02
CA LYS A 575 57.84 12.81 -2.85
C LYS A 575 57.36 14.06 -3.63
N PHE A 576 56.05 14.21 -3.84
CA PHE A 576 55.45 15.44 -4.38
C PHE A 576 55.41 16.55 -3.32
N LEU A 577 54.84 16.24 -2.14
CA LEU A 577 54.70 17.19 -1.03
C LEU A 577 56.05 17.80 -0.61
N ASN A 578 57.07 16.96 -0.43
CA ASN A 578 58.42 17.41 -0.08
C ASN A 578 59.13 18.22 -1.19
N LYS A 579 58.64 18.20 -2.43
CA LYS A 579 59.21 19.01 -3.53
C LYS A 579 58.59 20.41 -3.62
N HIS A 580 57.34 20.58 -3.19
CA HIS A 580 56.59 21.84 -3.35
C HIS A 580 56.49 22.68 -2.07
N TYR A 581 56.60 22.09 -0.87
CA TYR A 581 56.34 22.78 0.40
C TYR A 581 57.55 22.86 1.35
N ASN A 582 58.72 23.24 0.82
CA ASN A 582 60.01 23.34 1.54
C ASN A 582 60.08 24.35 2.72
N HIS A 583 58.98 25.01 3.08
CA HIS A 583 58.94 26.01 4.16
C HIS A 583 58.33 25.53 5.48
N ILE A 584 57.79 24.30 5.55
CA ILE A 584 57.27 23.73 6.80
C ILE A 584 58.43 23.05 7.57
N LYS A 585 59.20 23.85 8.32
CA LYS A 585 60.16 23.34 9.31
C LYS A 585 59.45 22.95 10.60
N SER A 586 58.94 21.72 10.68
CA SER A 586 58.70 21.04 11.96
C SER A 586 58.84 19.52 11.82
N ASN A 587 59.76 18.95 12.58
CA ASN A 587 60.01 17.51 12.61
C ASN A 587 58.87 16.80 13.34
N TYR A 588 58.05 16.04 12.62
CA TYR A 588 57.11 15.09 13.24
C TYR A 588 57.52 13.65 12.95
N ASN A 589 58.15 13.05 13.97
CA ASN A 589 58.61 11.68 13.95
C ASN A 589 57.48 10.76 14.46
N PHE A 590 56.58 10.33 13.58
CA PHE A 590 55.48 9.42 13.92
C PHE A 590 55.98 7.97 14.05
N GLY A 591 56.73 7.71 15.12
CA GLY A 591 56.96 6.34 15.62
C GLY A 591 55.63 5.68 15.98
N LYS A 592 55.49 4.39 15.67
CA LYS A 592 54.23 3.63 15.83
C LYS A 592 53.72 3.67 17.28
N MET A 593 52.70 4.49 17.51
CA MET A 593 51.93 4.56 18.75
C MET A 593 50.74 3.57 18.75
N PRO A 594 50.14 3.27 19.92
CA PRO A 594 49.68 1.91 20.24
C PRO A 594 48.30 1.50 19.73
N LYS A 595 47.89 0.28 20.13
CA LYS A 595 46.78 -0.46 19.52
C LYS A 595 45.42 -0.24 20.18
N ASP A 596 45.37 0.14 21.45
CA ASP A 596 44.18 0.47 22.23
C ASP A 596 44.54 1.52 23.31
N GLU A 597 43.57 2.36 23.68
CA GLU A 597 43.66 3.50 24.63
C GLU A 597 44.58 4.67 24.18
N PHE A 598 44.20 5.95 24.24
CA PHE A 598 43.24 6.62 25.13
C PHE A 598 42.19 7.47 24.39
N PHE A 599 41.07 7.74 25.05
CA PHE A 599 39.91 8.44 24.49
C PHE A 599 40.02 9.98 24.58
N ALA A 600 39.50 10.65 23.55
CA ALA A 600 38.36 11.56 23.70
C ALA A 600 37.50 11.50 22.41
N GLY A 601 36.19 11.77 22.51
CA GLY A 601 35.24 11.63 21.39
C GLY A 601 35.60 12.50 20.17
N LYS A 602 35.18 12.15 18.95
CA LYS A 602 33.78 12.27 18.50
C LYS A 602 33.10 13.50 19.15
N ASN A 603 32.75 14.56 18.42
CA ASN A 603 32.70 14.76 16.98
C ASN A 603 31.79 13.75 16.20
N GLN A 604 30.46 13.59 16.32
CA GLN A 604 29.42 13.60 17.39
C GLN A 604 29.64 14.35 18.70
N VAL A 605 28.97 15.50 18.88
CA VAL A 605 28.94 16.23 20.17
C VAL A 605 30.42 16.59 20.58
N TYR A 606 30.84 17.02 21.77
CA TYR A 606 30.19 17.24 23.06
C TYR A 606 30.38 18.69 23.53
N ALA A 607 29.31 19.49 23.39
CA ALA A 607 29.13 20.81 23.98
C ALA A 607 30.15 21.92 23.58
N HIS A 608 29.88 23.12 24.08
CA HIS A 608 30.81 24.24 24.22
C HIS A 608 31.49 24.08 25.60
N ASP A 609 32.77 24.44 25.83
CA ASP A 609 33.53 25.65 25.46
C ASP A 609 34.84 25.37 24.66
N TYR A 610 35.49 26.30 23.92
CA TYR A 610 35.19 27.68 23.49
C TYR A 610 35.89 27.98 22.12
N SER A 611 35.36 28.96 21.36
CA SER A 611 35.93 29.72 20.21
C SER A 611 37.41 29.53 19.73
N TYR A 612 37.62 29.40 18.40
CA TYR A 612 38.21 30.42 17.48
C TYR A 612 38.47 29.87 16.03
N LYS A 613 38.36 30.74 15.01
CA LYS A 613 38.51 30.43 13.56
C LYS A 613 39.98 30.27 13.11
N LEU A 614 40.22 29.38 12.14
CA LEU A 614 41.32 29.48 11.16
C LEU A 614 40.81 29.12 9.76
N THR A 615 41.01 30.02 8.80
CA THR A 615 40.48 29.95 7.43
C THR A 615 41.60 29.84 6.40
N GLY A 616 41.48 28.94 5.41
CA GLY A 616 42.38 28.88 4.26
C GLY A 616 41.70 28.24 3.05
N LYS A 617 41.55 29.00 1.96
CA LYS A 617 41.05 28.50 0.68
C LYS A 617 42.08 27.58 0.03
N TRP A 618 41.63 26.50 -0.59
CA TRP A 618 42.38 25.79 -1.62
C TRP A 618 41.87 26.26 -2.98
N ASP A 619 42.77 26.65 -3.87
CA ASP A 619 42.42 27.23 -5.17
C ASP A 619 42.48 26.18 -6.28
N PHE A 620 41.63 26.32 -7.30
CA PHE A 620 41.37 25.26 -8.30
C PHE A 620 42.60 24.93 -9.18
N ILE A 621 43.62 25.79 -9.14
CA ILE A 621 44.89 25.69 -9.86
C ILE A 621 45.77 24.56 -9.31
N ASP A 622 45.80 24.34 -8.00
CA ASP A 622 46.63 23.31 -7.36
C ASP A 622 46.21 21.89 -7.77
N THR A 623 44.91 21.68 -7.97
CA THR A 623 44.34 20.39 -8.42
C THR A 623 44.77 20.02 -9.84
N TYR A 624 44.95 21.02 -10.72
CA TYR A 624 45.34 20.80 -12.12
C TYR A 624 46.83 20.45 -12.27
N GLU A 625 47.72 21.13 -11.53
CA GLU A 625 49.15 20.80 -11.51
C GLU A 625 49.42 19.45 -10.80
N PHE A 626 48.68 19.12 -9.74
CA PHE A 626 48.70 17.78 -9.13
C PHE A 626 48.32 16.68 -10.15
N TYR A 627 47.32 16.94 -10.99
CA TYR A 627 46.87 16.00 -12.03
C TYR A 627 47.91 15.79 -13.14
N LYS A 628 48.63 16.84 -13.57
CA LYS A 628 49.78 16.72 -14.49
C LYS A 628 50.90 15.87 -13.87
N TYR A 629 51.33 16.23 -12.65
CA TYR A 629 52.45 15.56 -11.97
C TYR A 629 52.20 14.06 -11.78
N MET A 630 50.96 13.67 -11.47
CA MET A 630 50.58 12.26 -11.32
C MET A 630 50.68 11.47 -12.64
N LYS A 631 50.38 12.10 -13.79
CA LYS A 631 50.42 11.48 -15.12
C LYS A 631 51.77 11.52 -15.84
N GLY A 632 52.75 12.27 -15.35
CA GLY A 632 54.14 12.22 -15.85
C GLY A 632 54.32 12.81 -17.25
N ARG A 633 53.74 13.99 -17.49
CA ARG A 633 54.09 14.89 -18.59
C ARG A 633 54.45 16.25 -18.02
#